data_AF-A0A158QW80-F1
#
_entry.id   AF-A0A158QW80-F1
#
_cell.length_a   1.000
_cell.length_b   1.000
_cell.length_c   1.000
_cell.angle_alpha   90.00
_cell.angle_beta   90.00
_cell.angle_gamma   90.00
#
_symmetry.space_group_name_H-M   'P 1'
#
loop_
_entity.id
_entity.type
_entity.pdbx_description
1 polymer ?
#
loop_
_entity_poly.entity_id
_entity_poly.type
_entity_poly.pdbx_seq_one_letter_code
_entity_poly.pdbx_strand_id
1 'polypeptide(L)'
;MDIREANLTEVPAVLISDDDAQMYEVTLHSEDNVASSAENMEVDCTCWQTKSSSTENMFQSPCSSKNCVYAYINSGQKSFEQFKIQLGNVNKFVTVKVMKKFLLSQGLETSKIKPVGRGLFFITFRSAKDRDKAVKLLDGYVFKGRRLEARVTKPAADPFLLRRAQGNPKASVEDVDGAPTDLEIRRFEEEETDDLSEAVDPILSVAPLYQMTYDPDQLNTKQSSALECLKQIRTAVGKINKIRYCASCLNYGFMSHDSRKLNRECCPITPSPILNGYRNKARFTIGKDANGKCPVIGVRLGKYTQGSTIVADASSAPLFSETTLSVIRSFQDCFDAIYHRDSGRMASGDIDHVVLNRLSERFRVYDMVTKSGNWCAVTVRESRLNDRLLDIEIRRGNLTEEDLVDLESVLKQWFQSGGPGESVGVTSVHLTVLTAVSRLPGTFTERCVFGKGSITELCCGLQFTISKDAFFQVNTLATEKLYEEVKQRCKSILAEGNSSRETLLIDICCGTGTIGLCLADCFDQVIGIELLPSAVESAKINAEKNGITNAQFYAGKAEVVLKDLMQQLPMDKEIVAVLDPPRAGVHLGVIESIRRCEQIKHLIFIACDLARVVSNFEALARPPSKKYAGAPFLPTLASCVDLFPHTPGVEVVVSLKRFSLLGCDHDNEQPLKATF
;
A
#
# COMPACT_ATOMS: atom_id res chain seq x y z
N MET A 1 34.33 -30.70 18.01
CA MET A 1 35.04 -31.95 17.73
C MET A 1 33.99 -33.04 17.56
N ASP A 2 33.78 -33.43 16.30
CA ASP A 2 33.48 -34.76 15.74
C ASP A 2 32.82 -35.87 16.57
N ILE A 3 31.99 -36.81 16.07
CA ILE A 3 31.32 -37.16 14.80
C ILE A 3 30.47 -38.44 15.14
N ARG A 4 29.43 -38.75 14.32
CA ARG A 4 28.67 -40.04 14.12
C ARG A 4 27.56 -40.42 15.14
N GLU A 5 26.28 -40.45 14.74
CA GLU A 5 25.50 -41.39 13.88
C GLU A 5 24.98 -42.65 14.60
N ALA A 6 23.63 -42.82 14.64
CA ALA A 6 22.94 -44.12 14.56
C ALA A 6 21.40 -43.96 14.36
N ASN A 7 20.93 -44.47 13.21
CA ASN A 7 19.72 -45.26 12.89
C ASN A 7 18.35 -44.94 13.53
N LEU A 8 17.29 -44.63 12.76
CA LEU A 8 16.42 -45.52 11.96
C LEU A 8 15.61 -46.54 12.80
N THR A 9 14.32 -46.28 12.95
CA THR A 9 13.30 -47.27 13.34
C THR A 9 12.05 -47.09 12.47
N GLU A 10 11.67 -48.20 11.82
CA GLU A 10 10.50 -48.42 10.97
C GLU A 10 9.19 -48.55 11.78
N VAL A 11 8.05 -48.21 11.18
CA VAL A 11 6.70 -48.66 11.58
C VAL A 11 5.82 -48.76 10.29
N PRO A 12 4.92 -49.75 10.15
CA PRO A 12 4.69 -50.46 8.88
C PRO A 12 3.42 -50.06 8.10
N ALA A 13 3.32 -50.62 6.89
CA ALA A 13 2.17 -50.59 5.98
C ALA A 13 1.01 -51.49 6.45
N VAL A 14 -0.22 -51.02 6.27
CA VAL A 14 -1.44 -51.85 6.27
C VAL A 14 -2.33 -51.45 5.10
N LEU A 15 -2.80 -52.49 4.43
CA LEU A 15 -3.63 -52.59 3.23
C LEU A 15 -5.06 -52.06 3.45
N ILE A 16 -5.66 -51.45 2.43
CA ILE A 16 -7.12 -51.41 2.26
C ILE A 16 -7.45 -51.74 0.80
N SER A 17 -8.37 -52.68 0.66
CA SER A 17 -8.85 -53.39 -0.52
C SER A 17 -9.82 -52.59 -1.40
N ASP A 18 -9.92 -53.04 -2.65
CA ASP A 18 -10.91 -52.70 -3.67
C ASP A 18 -12.34 -53.07 -3.25
N ASP A 19 -13.30 -52.20 -3.59
CA ASP A 19 -14.56 -52.50 -4.30
C ASP A 19 -15.52 -51.31 -4.20
N ASP A 20 -15.77 -50.64 -5.33
CA ASP A 20 -17.12 -50.48 -5.91
C ASP A 20 -17.11 -49.49 -7.09
N ALA A 21 -17.51 -50.02 -8.24
CA ALA A 21 -17.67 -49.35 -9.52
C ALA A 21 -19.11 -48.86 -9.71
N GLN A 22 -19.28 -47.72 -10.41
CA GLN A 22 -20.38 -47.43 -11.34
C GLN A 22 -20.07 -46.09 -12.05
N MET A 23 -19.63 -46.11 -13.31
CA MET A 23 -20.47 -46.02 -14.53
C MET A 23 -21.19 -44.68 -14.69
N TYR A 24 -20.58 -43.76 -15.46
CA TYR A 24 -21.27 -42.86 -16.39
C TYR A 24 -20.32 -42.53 -17.55
N GLU A 25 -20.54 -43.20 -18.69
CA GLU A 25 -20.06 -42.78 -20.01
C GLU A 25 -20.88 -41.56 -20.46
N VAL A 26 -20.20 -40.47 -20.85
CA VAL A 26 -20.79 -39.48 -21.76
C VAL A 26 -19.78 -39.15 -22.86
N THR A 27 -20.27 -39.39 -24.06
CA THR A 27 -19.70 -39.36 -25.40
C THR A 27 -18.93 -38.08 -25.75
N LEU A 28 -17.77 -38.25 -26.37
CA LEU A 28 -17.03 -37.19 -27.06
C LEU A 28 -17.78 -36.77 -28.32
N HIS A 29 -18.30 -35.54 -28.35
CA HIS A 29 -18.66 -34.87 -29.60
C HIS A 29 -17.59 -33.84 -29.96
N SER A 30 -17.03 -34.04 -31.14
CA SER A 30 -16.18 -33.12 -31.89
C SER A 30 -17.02 -31.94 -32.39
N GLU A 31 -16.68 -30.72 -31.98
CA GLU A 31 -17.19 -29.50 -32.58
C GLU A 31 -16.05 -28.79 -33.33
N ASP A 32 -15.97 -29.10 -34.62
CA ASP A 32 -15.44 -28.17 -35.63
C ASP A 32 -16.57 -27.21 -36.04
N ASN A 33 -16.19 -25.96 -36.34
CA ASN A 33 -16.95 -24.88 -36.98
C ASN A 33 -17.94 -24.07 -36.12
N VAL A 34 -17.47 -22.93 -35.59
CA VAL A 34 -18.05 -21.61 -35.92
C VAL A 34 -16.91 -20.57 -35.94
N ALA A 35 -16.65 -20.02 -37.13
CA ALA A 35 -15.90 -18.78 -37.32
C ALA A 35 -16.80 -17.75 -38.03
N SER A 36 -16.42 -16.47 -37.90
CA SER A 36 -17.10 -15.23 -38.31
C SER A 36 -18.06 -14.68 -37.25
N SER A 37 -17.91 -13.48 -36.70
CA SER A 37 -17.33 -12.25 -37.26
C SER A 37 -16.90 -11.30 -36.12
N ALA A 38 -15.68 -10.79 -36.20
CA ALA A 38 -15.22 -9.58 -35.53
C ALA A 38 -14.13 -8.99 -36.43
N GLU A 39 -14.37 -7.78 -36.95
CA GLU A 39 -13.44 -7.09 -37.84
C GLU A 39 -12.15 -6.77 -37.08
N ASN A 40 -11.04 -7.27 -37.63
CA ASN A 40 -9.69 -7.15 -37.12
C ASN A 40 -9.17 -5.72 -37.28
N MET A 41 -8.62 -5.14 -36.21
CA MET A 41 -7.54 -4.15 -36.33
C MET A 41 -6.24 -4.85 -35.93
N GLU A 42 -5.44 -5.22 -36.94
CA GLU A 42 -4.31 -6.14 -36.81
C GLU A 42 -3.16 -5.56 -35.97
N VAL A 43 -2.76 -6.28 -34.91
CA VAL A 43 -1.42 -6.15 -34.33
C VAL A 43 -0.47 -6.83 -35.29
N ASP A 44 0.02 -6.08 -36.27
CA ASP A 44 0.86 -6.60 -37.36
C ASP A 44 2.31 -6.85 -36.88
N CYS A 45 2.47 -7.80 -35.96
CA CYS A 45 3.76 -8.23 -35.40
C CYS A 45 3.86 -9.76 -35.46
N THR A 46 4.55 -10.26 -36.49
CA THR A 46 4.76 -11.70 -36.74
C THR A 46 5.87 -12.35 -35.88
N CYS A 47 6.51 -11.58 -34.99
CA CYS A 47 7.54 -12.11 -34.09
C CYS A 47 6.99 -13.25 -33.21
N TRP A 48 7.78 -14.32 -33.07
CA TRP A 48 7.47 -15.52 -32.29
C TRP A 48 6.24 -16.34 -32.79
N GLN A 49 5.80 -16.16 -34.05
CA GLN A 49 4.87 -17.08 -34.72
C GLN A 49 5.61 -18.33 -35.25
N THR A 50 4.98 -19.51 -35.18
CA THR A 50 5.53 -20.77 -35.69
C THR A 50 5.41 -20.83 -37.22
N LYS A 51 6.53 -20.84 -37.95
CA LYS A 51 6.51 -21.27 -39.36
C LYS A 51 6.34 -22.79 -39.40
N SER A 52 5.34 -23.27 -40.14
CA SER A 52 5.04 -24.70 -40.34
C SER A 52 6.04 -25.45 -41.23
N SER A 53 7.30 -25.04 -41.29
CA SER A 53 8.29 -25.68 -42.17
C SER A 53 9.75 -25.40 -41.77
N SER A 54 10.22 -26.00 -40.67
CA SER A 54 11.63 -26.38 -40.48
C SER A 54 11.83 -27.02 -39.10
N THR A 55 12.61 -28.10 -39.05
CA THR A 55 12.95 -28.96 -37.91
C THR A 55 13.85 -28.32 -36.84
N GLU A 56 13.72 -27.01 -36.58
CA GLU A 56 14.40 -26.34 -35.48
C GLU A 56 13.42 -25.37 -34.78
N ASN A 57 13.21 -25.57 -33.48
CA ASN A 57 12.46 -24.66 -32.60
C ASN A 57 13.24 -23.34 -32.39
N MET A 58 13.39 -22.55 -33.46
CA MET A 58 14.07 -21.26 -33.42
C MET A 58 13.04 -20.14 -33.54
N PHE A 59 12.70 -19.53 -32.41
CA PHE A 59 11.82 -18.38 -32.39
C PHE A 59 12.56 -17.12 -32.86
N GLN A 60 11.93 -16.33 -33.74
CA GLN A 60 12.52 -15.09 -34.27
C GLN A 60 12.65 -14.02 -33.18
N SER A 61 13.74 -13.24 -33.21
CA SER A 61 13.97 -12.10 -32.33
C SER A 61 12.87 -11.02 -32.48
N PRO A 62 12.63 -10.19 -31.42
CA PRO A 62 11.69 -9.06 -31.52
C PRO A 62 12.06 -8.10 -32.65
N CYS A 63 11.07 -7.64 -33.41
CA CYS A 63 11.27 -6.62 -34.45
C CYS A 63 11.44 -5.22 -33.83
N SER A 64 11.97 -4.29 -34.62
CA SER A 64 12.21 -2.90 -34.22
C SER A 64 10.96 -2.00 -34.25
N SER A 65 9.76 -2.57 -34.43
CA SER A 65 8.51 -1.81 -34.46
C SER A 65 8.18 -1.21 -33.09
N LYS A 66 7.73 0.07 -33.07
CA LYS A 66 7.29 0.77 -31.84
C LYS A 66 6.09 0.10 -31.17
N ASN A 67 5.33 -0.72 -31.90
CA ASN A 67 4.16 -1.45 -31.40
C ASN A 67 4.45 -2.95 -31.17
N CYS A 68 5.71 -3.39 -31.25
CA CYS A 68 6.07 -4.78 -31.01
C CYS A 68 5.85 -5.13 -29.53
N VAL A 69 4.89 -6.03 -29.26
CA VAL A 69 4.57 -6.54 -27.91
C VAL A 69 5.72 -7.30 -27.24
N TYR A 70 6.83 -7.55 -27.96
CA TYR A 70 8.02 -8.23 -27.48
C TYR A 70 9.28 -7.34 -27.47
N ALA A 71 9.19 -6.06 -27.85
CA ALA A 71 10.34 -5.15 -27.95
C ALA A 71 11.08 -4.96 -26.62
N TYR A 72 10.39 -5.09 -25.48
CA TYR A 72 10.97 -5.00 -24.14
C TYR A 72 12.08 -6.04 -23.88
N ILE A 73 12.16 -7.10 -24.68
CA ILE A 73 13.19 -8.14 -24.54
C ILE A 73 14.57 -7.60 -24.97
N ASN A 74 14.60 -6.64 -25.90
CA ASN A 74 15.84 -6.08 -26.48
C ASN A 74 16.19 -4.68 -25.96
N SER A 75 15.40 -4.09 -25.05
CA SER A 75 15.49 -2.69 -24.63
C SER A 75 16.63 -2.36 -23.64
N GLY A 76 17.77 -3.06 -23.72
CA GLY A 76 18.96 -2.80 -22.90
C GLY A 76 18.90 -3.26 -21.44
N GLN A 77 17.75 -3.77 -20.93
CA GLN A 77 17.69 -4.54 -19.68
C GLN A 77 17.80 -6.04 -19.99
N LYS A 78 18.54 -6.83 -19.19
CA LYS A 78 18.61 -8.30 -19.33
C LYS A 78 17.25 -8.93 -19.01
N SER A 79 16.36 -9.04 -20.00
CA SER A 79 15.12 -9.79 -19.90
C SER A 79 15.36 -11.25 -20.27
N PHE A 80 15.20 -12.14 -19.30
CA PHE A 80 15.37 -13.57 -19.51
C PHE A 80 14.09 -14.27 -20.00
N GLU A 81 12.98 -13.54 -20.18
CA GLU A 81 11.66 -14.10 -20.57
C GLU A 81 11.69 -14.86 -21.91
N GLN A 82 12.70 -14.63 -22.76
CA GLN A 82 12.99 -15.42 -23.97
C GLN A 82 13.45 -16.86 -23.72
N PHE A 83 13.94 -17.15 -22.51
CA PHE A 83 14.41 -18.47 -22.10
C PHE A 83 13.40 -19.14 -21.16
N LYS A 84 12.12 -19.10 -21.52
CA LYS A 84 11.02 -19.61 -20.70
C LYS A 84 10.54 -20.98 -21.18
N ILE A 85 10.21 -21.85 -20.22
CA ILE A 85 9.50 -23.12 -20.45
C ILE A 85 8.17 -23.12 -19.72
N GLN A 86 7.26 -23.93 -20.22
CA GLN A 86 6.06 -24.38 -19.56
C GLN A 86 6.30 -25.79 -19.02
N LEU A 87 6.07 -25.99 -17.73
CA LEU A 87 6.17 -27.28 -17.04
C LEU A 87 4.76 -27.67 -16.55
N GLY A 88 4.16 -28.62 -17.26
CA GLY A 88 2.83 -29.16 -17.00
C GLY A 88 2.83 -30.46 -16.20
N ASN A 89 1.62 -30.91 -15.86
CA ASN A 89 1.34 -32.13 -15.08
C ASN A 89 2.02 -32.20 -13.71
N VAL A 90 2.33 -31.04 -13.11
CA VAL A 90 2.82 -30.96 -11.72
C VAL A 90 1.64 -31.18 -10.77
N ASN A 91 1.86 -31.84 -9.64
CA ASN A 91 0.83 -31.94 -8.61
C ASN A 91 0.38 -30.54 -8.13
N LYS A 92 -0.93 -30.27 -8.12
CA LYS A 92 -1.54 -28.98 -7.76
C LYS A 92 -1.15 -28.42 -6.39
N PHE A 93 -0.72 -29.28 -5.46
CA PHE A 93 -0.28 -28.88 -4.11
C PHE A 93 1.21 -28.52 -4.02
N VAL A 94 1.96 -28.57 -5.13
CA VAL A 94 3.38 -28.20 -5.15
C VAL A 94 3.51 -26.68 -5.06
N THR A 95 4.20 -26.20 -4.03
CA THR A 95 4.50 -24.78 -3.86
C THR A 95 5.76 -24.37 -4.62
N VAL A 96 5.91 -23.06 -4.88
CA VAL A 96 7.12 -22.49 -5.51
C VAL A 96 8.40 -22.87 -4.75
N LYS A 97 8.34 -22.95 -3.42
CA LYS A 97 9.48 -23.33 -2.58
C LYS A 97 9.93 -24.77 -2.83
N VAL A 98 8.98 -25.69 -3.01
CA VAL A 98 9.25 -27.10 -3.32
C VAL A 98 9.80 -27.23 -4.75
N MET A 99 9.18 -26.54 -5.71
CA MET A 99 9.63 -26.52 -7.10
C MET A 99 11.07 -25.97 -7.22
N LYS A 100 11.40 -24.89 -6.51
CA LYS A 100 12.75 -24.31 -6.51
C LYS A 100 13.80 -25.29 -5.97
N LYS A 101 13.49 -26.03 -4.90
CA LYS A 101 14.40 -27.07 -4.36
C LYS A 101 14.61 -28.22 -5.33
N PHE A 102 13.54 -28.65 -6.01
CA PHE A 102 13.61 -29.69 -7.02
C PHE A 102 14.49 -29.28 -8.21
N LEU A 103 14.28 -28.10 -8.78
CA LEU A 103 15.09 -27.63 -9.92
C LEU A 103 16.57 -27.48 -9.53
N LEU A 104 16.86 -27.01 -8.32
CA LEU A 104 18.22 -26.98 -7.79
C LEU A 104 18.84 -28.37 -7.64
N SER A 105 18.09 -29.38 -7.19
CA SER A 105 18.61 -30.76 -7.08
C SER A 105 18.90 -31.39 -8.44
N GLN A 106 18.26 -30.91 -9.50
CA GLN A 106 18.52 -31.28 -10.89
C GLN A 106 19.67 -30.47 -11.54
N GLY A 107 20.34 -29.59 -10.79
CA GLY A 107 21.41 -28.73 -11.31
C GLY A 107 20.89 -27.69 -12.31
N LEU A 108 19.66 -27.22 -12.15
CA LEU A 108 19.01 -26.20 -12.98
C LEU A 108 18.84 -24.91 -12.17
N GLU A 109 19.63 -23.89 -12.52
CA GLU A 109 19.47 -22.55 -11.97
C GLU A 109 18.39 -21.76 -12.71
N THR A 110 17.43 -21.21 -11.96
CA THR A 110 16.29 -20.48 -12.52
C THR A 110 16.33 -19.00 -12.15
N SER A 111 15.88 -18.14 -13.07
CA SER A 111 15.70 -16.71 -12.81
C SER A 111 14.33 -16.42 -12.19
N LYS A 112 13.29 -17.13 -12.59
CA LYS A 112 11.89 -16.88 -12.18
C LYS A 112 11.08 -18.17 -12.27
N ILE A 113 10.19 -18.39 -11.32
CA ILE A 113 9.23 -19.51 -11.28
C ILE A 113 7.85 -18.92 -10.97
N LYS A 114 6.87 -19.15 -11.84
CA LYS A 114 5.49 -18.67 -11.68
C LYS A 114 4.51 -19.86 -11.76
N PRO A 115 3.77 -20.18 -10.70
CA PRO A 115 2.67 -21.13 -10.76
C PRO A 115 1.44 -20.50 -11.43
N VAL A 116 0.66 -21.28 -12.18
CA VAL A 116 -0.49 -20.78 -12.99
C VAL A 116 -1.78 -21.54 -12.67
N GLY A 117 -1.88 -22.18 -11.50
CA GLY A 117 -3.01 -23.05 -11.17
C GLY A 117 -3.00 -24.36 -11.97
N ARG A 118 -3.83 -25.33 -11.56
CA ARG A 118 -4.00 -26.65 -12.21
C ARG A 118 -2.72 -27.45 -12.51
N GLY A 119 -1.66 -27.28 -11.70
CA GLY A 119 -0.43 -28.05 -11.86
C GLY A 119 0.51 -27.56 -12.97
N LEU A 120 0.38 -26.27 -13.35
CA LEU A 120 1.19 -25.64 -14.37
C LEU A 120 2.19 -24.64 -13.79
N PHE A 121 3.42 -24.67 -14.27
CA PHE A 121 4.48 -23.72 -13.92
C PHE A 121 5.10 -23.10 -15.18
N PHE A 122 5.32 -21.79 -15.15
CA PHE A 122 6.25 -21.13 -16.06
C PHE A 122 7.59 -20.92 -15.37
N ILE A 123 8.67 -21.38 -16.01
CA ILE A 123 10.02 -21.31 -15.47
C ILE A 123 10.90 -20.58 -16.47
N THR A 124 11.64 -19.58 -16.01
CA THR A 124 12.52 -18.74 -16.83
C THR A 124 13.98 -18.97 -16.45
N PHE A 125 14.84 -19.21 -17.44
CA PHE A 125 16.27 -19.51 -17.28
C PHE A 125 17.15 -18.34 -17.71
N ARG A 126 18.44 -18.35 -17.33
CA ARG A 126 19.37 -17.25 -17.67
C ARG A 126 19.99 -17.35 -19.07
N SER A 127 19.90 -18.51 -19.71
CA SER A 127 20.42 -18.76 -21.05
C SER A 127 19.55 -19.74 -21.82
N ALA A 128 19.65 -19.72 -23.15
CA ALA A 128 19.02 -20.73 -24.01
C ALA A 128 19.56 -22.14 -23.70
N LYS A 129 20.86 -22.26 -23.43
CA LYS A 129 21.51 -23.52 -23.06
C LYS A 129 20.89 -24.15 -21.81
N ASP A 130 20.61 -23.34 -20.78
CA ASP A 130 20.00 -23.83 -19.53
C ASP A 130 18.52 -24.21 -19.73
N ARG A 131 17.79 -23.43 -20.55
CA ARG A 131 16.41 -23.75 -20.94
C ARG A 131 16.34 -25.09 -21.67
N ASP A 132 17.19 -25.30 -22.67
CA ASP A 132 17.16 -26.50 -23.51
C ASP A 132 17.62 -27.74 -22.73
N LYS A 133 18.60 -27.56 -21.82
CA LYS A 133 18.97 -28.57 -20.83
C LYS A 133 17.78 -28.93 -19.92
N ALA A 134 17.04 -27.93 -19.45
CA ALA A 134 15.88 -28.15 -18.59
C ALA A 134 14.76 -28.89 -19.32
N VAL A 135 14.45 -28.56 -20.58
CA VAL A 135 13.44 -29.29 -21.36
C VAL A 135 13.85 -30.76 -21.52
N LYS A 136 15.08 -31.04 -21.94
CA LYS A 136 15.58 -32.41 -22.13
C LYS A 136 15.57 -33.24 -20.84
N LEU A 137 15.79 -32.60 -19.70
CA LEU A 137 15.88 -33.28 -18.40
C LEU A 137 14.52 -33.47 -17.73
N LEU A 138 13.63 -32.49 -17.86
CA LEU A 138 12.37 -32.46 -17.13
C LEU A 138 11.22 -33.09 -17.91
N ASP A 139 11.26 -33.10 -19.24
CA ASP A 139 10.22 -33.75 -20.03
C ASP A 139 10.23 -35.27 -19.80
N GLY A 140 9.10 -35.82 -19.35
CA GLY A 140 8.96 -37.22 -18.97
C GLY A 140 9.51 -37.60 -17.59
N TYR A 141 10.10 -36.66 -16.84
CA TYR A 141 10.63 -36.91 -15.50
C TYR A 141 9.52 -37.21 -14.49
N VAL A 142 9.68 -38.25 -13.67
CA VAL A 142 8.70 -38.62 -12.64
C VAL A 142 8.95 -37.82 -11.36
N PHE A 143 8.12 -36.82 -11.11
CA PHE A 143 8.17 -35.98 -9.91
C PHE A 143 6.91 -36.15 -9.06
N LYS A 144 7.08 -36.62 -7.82
CA LYS A 144 5.98 -36.87 -6.87
C LYS A 144 4.82 -37.68 -7.49
N GLY A 145 5.17 -38.76 -8.20
CA GLY A 145 4.20 -39.68 -8.80
C GLY A 145 3.58 -39.23 -10.12
N ARG A 146 4.01 -38.09 -10.71
CA ARG A 146 3.53 -37.62 -12.02
C ARG A 146 4.66 -37.44 -13.01
N ARG A 147 4.43 -37.81 -14.27
CA ARG A 147 5.34 -37.53 -15.39
C ARG A 147 5.17 -36.09 -15.82
N LEU A 148 6.22 -35.29 -15.67
CA LEU A 148 6.22 -33.89 -16.04
C LEU A 148 6.23 -33.71 -17.55
N GLU A 149 5.64 -32.60 -18.01
CA GLU A 149 5.64 -32.22 -19.42
C GLU A 149 6.35 -30.88 -19.57
N ALA A 150 7.53 -30.85 -20.20
CA ALA A 150 8.32 -29.63 -20.33
C ALA A 150 8.36 -29.19 -21.79
N ARG A 151 7.88 -27.97 -22.08
CA ARG A 151 7.87 -27.40 -23.44
C ARG A 151 8.41 -25.99 -23.45
N VAL A 152 9.12 -25.60 -24.50
CA VAL A 152 9.48 -24.19 -24.70
C VAL A 152 8.21 -23.39 -24.98
N THR A 153 8.10 -22.20 -24.40
CA THR A 153 6.91 -21.35 -24.54
C THR A 153 7.29 -19.93 -24.92
N LYS A 154 6.35 -19.21 -25.55
CA LYS A 154 6.56 -17.83 -25.98
C LYS A 154 6.76 -16.89 -24.77
N PRO A 155 7.58 -15.83 -24.91
CA PRO A 155 7.65 -14.75 -23.94
C PRO A 155 6.26 -14.18 -23.64
N ALA A 156 6.08 -13.58 -22.47
CA ALA A 156 4.83 -12.88 -22.20
C ALA A 156 4.78 -11.66 -23.12
N ALA A 157 3.73 -11.53 -23.93
CA ALA A 157 3.49 -10.28 -24.65
C ALA A 157 3.28 -9.15 -23.65
N ASP A 158 3.73 -7.94 -23.98
CA ASP A 158 3.54 -6.76 -23.15
C ASP A 158 2.04 -6.53 -22.93
N PRO A 159 1.54 -6.68 -21.68
CA PRO A 159 0.12 -6.56 -21.39
C PRO A 159 -0.45 -5.17 -21.71
N PHE A 160 0.40 -4.13 -21.71
CA PHE A 160 -0.01 -2.76 -21.98
C PHE A 160 -0.20 -2.50 -23.48
N LEU A 161 0.74 -2.96 -24.31
CA LEU A 161 0.60 -2.83 -25.77
C LEU A 161 -0.58 -3.67 -26.31
N LEU A 162 -0.84 -4.84 -25.70
CA LEU A 162 -2.03 -5.64 -25.99
C LEU A 162 -3.34 -4.90 -25.65
N ARG A 163 -3.44 -4.34 -24.43
CA ARG A 163 -4.64 -3.57 -24.02
C ARG A 163 -4.86 -2.33 -24.87
N ARG A 164 -3.78 -1.65 -25.27
CA ARG A 164 -3.83 -0.48 -26.15
C ARG A 164 -4.30 -0.83 -27.56
N ALA A 165 -3.88 -1.98 -28.10
CA ALA A 165 -4.31 -2.45 -29.41
C ALA A 165 -5.77 -2.94 -29.41
N GLN A 166 -6.27 -3.44 -28.28
CA GLN A 166 -7.62 -3.98 -28.13
C GLN A 166 -8.69 -2.92 -27.80
N GLY A 167 -8.31 -1.65 -27.61
CA GLY A 167 -9.25 -0.53 -27.47
C GLY A 167 -10.19 -0.57 -26.25
N ASN A 168 -10.01 -1.49 -25.29
CA ASN A 168 -11.02 -1.74 -24.24
C ASN A 168 -10.53 -1.31 -22.83
N PRO A 169 -11.11 -0.26 -22.20
CA PRO A 169 -10.67 0.23 -20.87
C PRO A 169 -11.20 -0.54 -19.65
N LYS A 170 -12.20 -1.42 -19.81
CA LYS A 170 -12.85 -2.16 -18.71
C LYS A 170 -12.75 -3.68 -18.93
N ALA A 171 -11.67 -4.28 -18.43
CA ALA A 171 -11.65 -5.66 -17.96
C ALA A 171 -10.57 -5.77 -16.87
N SER A 172 -11.01 -5.80 -15.62
CA SER A 172 -10.17 -6.16 -14.48
C SER A 172 -9.62 -7.57 -14.66
N VAL A 173 -8.44 -7.81 -14.09
CA VAL A 173 -7.95 -9.17 -13.84
C VAL A 173 -8.86 -9.74 -12.76
N GLU A 174 -9.88 -10.49 -13.16
CA GLU A 174 -10.57 -11.37 -12.24
C GLU A 174 -9.78 -12.66 -12.06
N ASP A 175 -9.66 -13.01 -10.79
CA ASP A 175 -9.19 -14.28 -10.31
C ASP A 175 -9.96 -15.42 -10.99
N VAL A 176 -9.22 -16.39 -11.50
CA VAL A 176 -9.77 -17.67 -11.94
C VAL A 176 -10.17 -18.45 -10.69
N ASP A 177 -11.44 -18.41 -10.31
CA ASP A 177 -12.30 -19.57 -9.96
C ASP A 177 -13.53 -19.13 -9.15
N GLY A 178 -14.72 -19.37 -9.69
CA GLY A 178 -16.01 -19.30 -8.99
C GLY A 178 -17.15 -18.83 -9.90
N ALA A 179 -17.94 -19.75 -10.43
CA ALA A 179 -19.15 -19.41 -11.19
C ALA A 179 -20.19 -18.77 -10.25
N PRO A 180 -20.73 -17.58 -10.56
CA PRO A 180 -21.83 -17.00 -9.80
C PRO A 180 -23.13 -17.77 -10.06
N THR A 181 -23.94 -17.97 -9.03
CA THR A 181 -25.26 -18.60 -9.13
C THR A 181 -26.30 -17.59 -9.62
N ASP A 182 -27.35 -18.07 -10.31
CA ASP A 182 -28.41 -17.31 -11.00
C ASP A 182 -29.18 -16.25 -10.17
N LEU A 183 -28.86 -16.09 -8.88
CA LEU A 183 -29.41 -15.05 -7.99
C LEU A 183 -28.58 -13.75 -7.99
N GLU A 184 -27.33 -13.76 -8.46
CA GLU A 184 -26.49 -12.55 -8.57
C GLU A 184 -26.72 -11.77 -9.88
N ILE A 185 -27.27 -12.40 -10.92
CA ILE A 185 -27.54 -11.76 -12.21
C ILE A 185 -28.67 -10.72 -12.11
N ARG A 186 -29.70 -10.98 -11.26
CA ARG A 186 -30.88 -10.09 -11.16
C ARG A 186 -30.68 -8.82 -10.35
N ARG A 187 -29.55 -8.63 -9.66
CA ARG A 187 -29.24 -7.37 -8.95
C ARG A 187 -28.28 -6.46 -9.71
N PHE A 188 -27.76 -6.90 -10.85
CA PHE A 188 -26.83 -6.13 -11.69
C PHE A 188 -27.49 -5.43 -12.89
N GLU A 189 -28.78 -5.67 -13.16
CA GLU A 189 -29.47 -5.16 -14.36
C GLU A 189 -30.14 -3.78 -14.18
N GLU A 190 -30.07 -3.14 -13.00
CA GLU A 190 -30.75 -1.84 -12.75
C GLU A 190 -29.83 -0.61 -12.59
N GLU A 191 -28.50 -0.74 -12.70
CA GLU A 191 -27.59 0.42 -12.67
C GLU A 191 -26.48 0.31 -13.74
N GLU A 192 -26.80 0.41 -15.03
CA GLU A 192 -25.85 0.88 -16.07
C GLU A 192 -26.61 1.18 -17.38
N THR A 193 -27.29 2.33 -17.40
CA THR A 193 -27.48 3.09 -18.64
C THR A 193 -26.89 4.48 -18.40
N ASP A 194 -25.63 4.68 -18.75
CA ASP A 194 -25.22 5.98 -19.28
C ASP A 194 -24.00 5.87 -20.18
N ASP A 195 -24.04 6.71 -21.20
CA ASP A 195 -23.30 6.66 -22.46
C ASP A 195 -21.77 6.68 -22.34
N LEU A 196 -21.14 5.87 -23.20
CA LEU A 196 -19.73 6.02 -23.57
C LEU A 196 -19.54 7.25 -24.47
N SER A 197 -19.54 8.46 -23.89
CA SER A 197 -19.01 9.66 -24.57
C SER A 197 -18.48 10.80 -23.69
N GLU A 198 -18.42 10.69 -22.36
CA GLU A 198 -17.92 11.79 -21.52
C GLU A 198 -16.43 11.66 -21.16
N ALA A 199 -15.70 12.78 -21.31
CA ALA A 199 -14.32 12.90 -20.87
C ALA A 199 -14.21 12.55 -19.38
N VAL A 200 -13.38 11.55 -19.03
CA VAL A 200 -13.15 11.18 -17.63
C VAL A 200 -12.65 12.40 -16.87
N ASP A 201 -13.50 12.95 -16.02
CA ASP A 201 -13.16 14.09 -15.20
C ASP A 201 -11.92 13.79 -14.34
N PRO A 202 -10.81 14.56 -14.48
CA PRO A 202 -9.59 14.36 -13.72
C PRO A 202 -9.78 14.31 -12.22
N ILE A 203 -10.74 15.08 -11.72
CA ILE A 203 -10.94 15.26 -10.29
C ILE A 203 -11.37 13.94 -9.64
N LEU A 204 -12.15 13.11 -10.33
CA LEU A 204 -12.58 11.79 -9.84
C LEU A 204 -11.41 10.86 -9.51
N SER A 205 -10.23 11.07 -10.11
CA SER A 205 -9.04 10.25 -9.81
C SER A 205 -8.47 10.49 -8.41
N VAL A 206 -8.68 11.68 -7.86
CA VAL A 206 -8.13 12.12 -6.57
C VAL A 206 -9.20 12.38 -5.52
N ALA A 207 -10.37 12.86 -5.94
CA ALA A 207 -11.50 13.23 -5.09
C ALA A 207 -12.81 12.59 -5.61
N PRO A 208 -12.97 11.24 -5.57
CA PRO A 208 -14.12 10.56 -6.18
C PRO A 208 -15.50 11.00 -5.70
N LEU A 209 -15.61 11.59 -4.51
CA LEU A 209 -16.90 11.99 -3.91
C LEU A 209 -17.16 13.50 -4.02
N TYR A 210 -16.35 14.25 -4.76
CA TYR A 210 -16.41 15.71 -4.74
C TYR A 210 -17.73 16.31 -5.26
N GLN A 211 -18.46 15.57 -6.09
CA GLN A 211 -19.77 15.96 -6.62
C GLN A 211 -20.92 15.69 -5.63
N MET A 212 -20.67 14.92 -4.57
CA MET A 212 -21.67 14.62 -3.54
C MET A 212 -21.73 15.75 -2.51
N THR A 213 -22.93 16.00 -1.98
CA THR A 213 -23.06 16.91 -0.84
C THR A 213 -22.28 16.36 0.36
N TYR A 214 -21.55 17.21 1.07
CA TYR A 214 -20.69 16.75 2.16
C TYR A 214 -21.50 16.10 3.28
N ASP A 215 -22.51 16.83 3.75
CA ASP A 215 -23.50 16.38 4.72
C ASP A 215 -24.88 16.60 4.07
N PRO A 216 -25.69 15.56 3.84
CA PRO A 216 -25.55 14.23 4.45
C PRO A 216 -24.81 13.18 3.61
N ASP A 217 -24.60 13.38 2.31
CA ASP A 217 -24.29 12.24 1.42
C ASP A 217 -22.91 11.61 1.66
N GLN A 218 -21.82 12.41 1.67
CA GLN A 218 -20.48 11.86 1.89
C GLN A 218 -20.34 11.22 3.28
N LEU A 219 -20.82 11.92 4.32
CA LEU A 219 -20.80 11.40 5.70
C LEU A 219 -21.61 10.12 5.84
N ASN A 220 -22.81 10.04 5.25
CA ASN A 220 -23.64 8.85 5.26
C ASN A 220 -22.96 7.65 4.58
N THR A 221 -22.32 7.88 3.43
CA THR A 221 -21.60 6.84 2.70
C THR A 221 -20.43 6.30 3.51
N LYS A 222 -19.59 7.18 4.08
CA LYS A 222 -18.47 6.80 4.93
C LYS A 222 -18.91 6.07 6.20
N GLN A 223 -19.94 6.60 6.86
CA GLN A 223 -20.52 6.01 8.06
C GLN A 223 -21.05 4.59 7.79
N SER A 224 -21.73 4.40 6.66
CA SER A 224 -22.28 3.10 6.27
C SER A 224 -21.18 2.09 5.94
N SER A 225 -20.16 2.52 5.19
CA SER A 225 -18.98 1.70 4.90
C SER A 225 -18.23 1.28 6.17
N ALA A 226 -17.98 2.21 7.09
CA ALA A 226 -17.33 1.90 8.37
C ALA A 226 -18.15 0.89 9.19
N LEU A 227 -19.47 1.09 9.30
CA LEU A 227 -20.36 0.15 10.01
C LEU A 227 -20.37 -1.24 9.39
N GLU A 228 -20.33 -1.35 8.06
CA GLU A 228 -20.23 -2.64 7.38
C GLU A 228 -18.93 -3.37 7.73
N CYS A 229 -17.79 -2.69 7.66
CA CYS A 229 -16.51 -3.28 8.05
C CYS A 229 -16.49 -3.68 9.55
N LEU A 230 -17.06 -2.87 10.43
CA LEU A 230 -17.17 -3.21 11.86
C LEU A 230 -18.04 -4.45 12.10
N LYS A 231 -19.14 -4.61 11.32
CA LYS A 231 -19.97 -5.84 11.36
C LYS A 231 -19.19 -7.07 10.88
N GLN A 232 -18.33 -6.91 9.86
CA GLN A 232 -17.44 -7.99 9.39
C GLN A 232 -16.43 -8.36 10.48
N ILE A 233 -15.79 -7.39 11.13
CA ILE A 233 -14.87 -7.62 12.26
C ILE A 233 -15.59 -8.34 13.41
N ARG A 234 -16.77 -7.87 13.81
CA ARG A 234 -17.59 -8.51 14.86
C ARG A 234 -17.87 -9.99 14.52
N THR A 235 -18.23 -10.26 13.27
CA THR A 235 -18.53 -11.60 12.80
C THR A 235 -17.27 -12.48 12.80
N ALA A 236 -16.14 -11.97 12.34
CA ALA A 236 -14.86 -12.66 12.36
C ALA A 236 -14.42 -13.00 13.79
N VAL A 237 -14.48 -12.02 14.70
CA VAL A 237 -14.20 -12.21 16.13
C VAL A 237 -15.17 -13.22 16.77
N GLY A 238 -16.46 -13.16 16.46
CA GLY A 238 -17.44 -14.13 16.98
C GLY A 238 -17.24 -15.56 16.46
N LYS A 239 -16.65 -15.75 15.27
CA LYS A 239 -16.29 -17.08 14.74
C LYS A 239 -15.13 -17.70 15.51
N ILE A 240 -14.13 -16.91 15.88
CA ILE A 240 -12.89 -17.40 16.49
C ILE A 240 -12.88 -17.37 18.04
N ASN A 241 -13.60 -16.44 18.66
CA ASN A 241 -13.65 -16.28 20.11
C ASN A 241 -14.97 -16.84 20.64
N LYS A 242 -14.92 -18.07 21.17
CA LYS A 242 -16.08 -18.78 21.74
C LYS A 242 -16.18 -18.69 23.26
N ILE A 243 -15.37 -17.83 23.88
CA ILE A 243 -15.44 -17.58 25.32
C ILE A 243 -16.80 -16.93 25.63
N ARG A 244 -17.44 -17.36 26.71
CA ARG A 244 -18.65 -16.72 27.23
C ARG A 244 -18.25 -15.52 28.08
N TYR A 245 -18.80 -14.36 27.77
CA TYR A 245 -18.61 -13.13 28.53
C TYR A 245 -19.93 -12.74 29.20
N CYS A 246 -19.86 -12.09 30.35
CA CYS A 246 -21.04 -11.64 31.06
C CYS A 246 -21.79 -10.51 30.32
N ALA A 247 -23.07 -10.31 30.64
CA ALA A 247 -23.87 -9.24 30.04
C ALA A 247 -23.28 -7.84 30.33
N SER A 248 -22.72 -7.62 31.53
CA SER A 248 -22.03 -6.37 31.87
C SER A 248 -20.68 -6.20 31.16
N CYS A 249 -20.04 -7.30 30.75
CA CYS A 249 -18.81 -7.30 29.96
C CYS A 249 -19.09 -6.85 28.51
N LEU A 250 -20.25 -7.22 27.98
CA LEU A 250 -20.71 -6.91 26.61
C LEU A 250 -21.83 -5.85 26.59
N ASN A 251 -21.87 -5.00 27.62
CA ASN A 251 -23.01 -4.13 27.93
C ASN A 251 -23.40 -3.20 26.75
N TYR A 252 -22.42 -2.77 25.94
CA TYR A 252 -22.65 -1.81 24.85
C TYR A 252 -21.89 -2.06 23.54
N GLY A 253 -22.55 -1.61 22.45
CA GLY A 253 -21.97 -1.20 21.18
C GLY A 253 -21.45 -2.30 20.27
N PHE A 254 -20.13 -2.53 20.33
CA PHE A 254 -19.43 -3.27 19.29
C PHE A 254 -19.69 -4.78 19.41
N MET A 255 -19.29 -5.38 20.52
CA MET A 255 -19.39 -6.84 20.75
C MET A 255 -20.65 -7.26 21.51
N SER A 256 -21.66 -6.37 21.61
CA SER A 256 -22.91 -6.67 22.31
C SER A 256 -23.67 -7.84 21.66
N HIS A 257 -24.40 -8.61 22.47
CA HIS A 257 -25.25 -9.70 21.99
C HIS A 257 -26.39 -9.22 21.08
N ASP A 258 -26.89 -8.00 21.29
CA ASP A 258 -27.87 -7.39 20.38
C ASP A 258 -27.13 -6.78 19.18
N SER A 259 -27.25 -7.45 18.04
CA SER A 259 -26.58 -7.04 16.82
C SER A 259 -27.00 -5.65 16.32
N ARG A 260 -28.18 -5.16 16.72
CA ARG A 260 -28.75 -3.85 16.39
C ARG A 260 -28.10 -2.69 17.14
N LYS A 261 -27.36 -2.98 18.22
CA LYS A 261 -26.60 -1.96 18.97
C LYS A 261 -25.38 -1.46 18.21
N LEU A 262 -24.83 -2.23 17.25
CA LEU A 262 -23.79 -1.71 16.35
C LEU A 262 -24.44 -0.88 15.25
N ASN A 263 -24.68 0.38 15.57
CA ASN A 263 -25.36 1.36 14.73
C ASN A 263 -24.61 2.71 14.74
N ARG A 264 -25.20 3.73 14.12
CA ARG A 264 -24.60 5.08 13.99
C ARG A 264 -24.34 5.76 15.34
N GLU A 265 -25.16 5.52 16.36
CA GLU A 265 -24.97 6.09 17.70
C GLU A 265 -23.77 5.47 18.41
N CYS A 266 -23.50 4.18 18.17
CA CYS A 266 -22.35 3.46 18.73
C CYS A 266 -21.07 3.58 17.90
N CYS A 267 -21.14 4.21 16.73
CA CYS A 267 -19.99 4.52 15.89
C CYS A 267 -20.22 5.87 15.19
N PRO A 268 -20.24 6.99 15.93
CA PRO A 268 -20.50 8.30 15.35
C PRO A 268 -19.35 8.73 14.44
N ILE A 269 -19.65 9.49 13.39
CA ILE A 269 -18.66 10.16 12.53
C ILE A 269 -18.51 11.63 12.89
N THR A 270 -17.28 12.03 13.19
CA THR A 270 -16.90 13.44 13.40
C THR A 270 -16.55 14.06 12.05
N PRO A 271 -17.26 15.13 11.62
CA PRO A 271 -16.95 15.83 10.37
C PRO A 271 -15.58 16.50 10.38
N SER A 272 -15.00 16.69 9.19
CA SER A 272 -13.78 17.47 9.01
C SER A 272 -14.06 18.96 9.29
N PRO A 273 -13.20 19.67 10.04
CA PRO A 273 -13.33 21.12 10.22
C PRO A 273 -13.09 21.93 8.93
N ILE A 274 -12.45 21.32 7.93
CA ILE A 274 -12.11 21.93 6.64
C ILE A 274 -12.40 20.95 5.51
N LEU A 275 -13.12 21.40 4.48
CA LEU A 275 -13.54 20.53 3.38
C LEU A 275 -12.64 20.64 2.15
N ASN A 276 -12.16 21.85 1.87
CA ASN A 276 -11.38 22.16 0.68
C ASN A 276 -9.99 22.68 1.07
N GLY A 277 -8.98 22.42 0.25
CA GLY A 277 -7.61 22.90 0.47
C GLY A 277 -6.95 22.36 1.73
N TYR A 278 -7.45 21.25 2.27
CA TYR A 278 -6.98 20.71 3.54
C TYR A 278 -5.66 19.94 3.43
N ARG A 279 -5.28 19.53 2.20
CA ARG A 279 -4.24 18.54 1.98
C ARG A 279 -2.84 19.16 2.03
N ASN A 280 -2.19 19.09 3.18
CA ASN A 280 -0.85 19.66 3.43
C ASN A 280 0.32 18.93 2.74
N LYS A 281 0.06 17.78 2.09
CA LYS A 281 1.03 17.02 1.29
C LYS A 281 0.38 16.48 0.03
N ALA A 282 0.78 17.02 -1.12
CA ALA A 282 0.25 16.66 -2.43
C ALA A 282 1.39 16.23 -3.36
N ARG A 283 1.20 15.10 -4.05
CA ARG A 283 2.14 14.62 -5.07
C ARG A 283 1.49 14.69 -6.43
N PHE A 284 2.14 15.40 -7.35
CA PHE A 284 1.72 15.61 -8.72
C PHE A 284 2.63 14.83 -9.67
N THR A 285 2.06 14.39 -10.78
CA THR A 285 2.77 13.69 -11.85
C THR A 285 3.28 14.71 -12.85
N ILE A 286 4.51 14.52 -13.34
CA ILE A 286 5.04 15.28 -14.47
C ILE A 286 4.90 14.40 -15.71
N GLY A 287 4.16 14.87 -16.70
CA GLY A 287 3.73 14.06 -17.84
C GLY A 287 3.45 14.88 -19.10
N LYS A 288 2.61 14.30 -19.94
CA LYS A 288 2.09 14.91 -21.17
C LYS A 288 0.58 15.09 -21.04
N ASP A 289 0.06 16.23 -21.46
CA ASP A 289 -1.38 16.48 -21.45
C ASP A 289 -2.11 15.88 -22.67
N ALA A 290 -3.44 16.02 -22.71
CA ALA A 290 -4.26 15.51 -23.80
C ALA A 290 -4.01 16.23 -25.14
N ASN A 291 -3.60 17.51 -25.09
CA ASN A 291 -3.33 18.36 -26.26
C ASN A 291 -1.92 18.16 -26.83
N GLY A 292 -1.07 17.46 -26.09
CA GLY A 292 0.29 17.15 -26.44
C GLY A 292 1.37 18.06 -25.84
N LYS A 293 1.00 19.06 -25.01
CA LYS A 293 1.93 19.88 -24.25
C LYS A 293 2.73 18.98 -23.28
N CYS A 294 4.03 19.23 -23.22
CA CYS A 294 4.97 18.42 -22.44
C CYS A 294 6.26 19.22 -22.20
N PRO A 295 6.76 19.31 -20.95
CA PRO A 295 6.23 18.69 -19.73
C PRO A 295 5.05 19.47 -19.10
N VAL A 296 4.10 18.74 -18.53
CA VAL A 296 2.96 19.27 -17.76
C VAL A 296 2.90 18.65 -16.37
N ILE A 297 2.63 19.47 -15.35
CA ILE A 297 2.46 19.05 -13.96
C ILE A 297 0.97 18.95 -13.63
N GLY A 298 0.54 17.84 -13.04
CA GLY A 298 -0.85 17.69 -12.65
C GLY A 298 -1.23 16.33 -12.07
N VAL A 299 -2.51 15.98 -12.18
CA VAL A 299 -3.06 14.68 -11.77
C VAL A 299 -3.21 13.76 -12.97
N ARG A 300 -3.05 12.44 -12.77
CA ARG A 300 -3.12 11.48 -13.88
C ARG A 300 -4.56 11.05 -14.14
N LEU A 301 -4.99 11.09 -15.41
CA LEU A 301 -6.31 10.65 -15.88
C LEU A 301 -6.43 9.12 -15.94
N GLY A 302 -6.38 8.46 -14.79
CA GLY A 302 -6.61 7.00 -14.66
C GLY A 302 -5.43 6.20 -14.08
N LYS A 303 -5.60 4.88 -13.97
CA LYS A 303 -4.55 3.98 -13.48
C LYS A 303 -3.61 3.59 -14.63
N TYR A 304 -2.32 3.37 -14.34
CA TYR A 304 -1.38 2.83 -15.35
C TYR A 304 -1.88 1.51 -15.96
N THR A 305 -2.56 0.68 -15.16
CA THR A 305 -3.17 -0.59 -15.61
C THR A 305 -4.23 -0.40 -16.70
N GLN A 306 -4.77 0.82 -16.84
CA GLN A 306 -5.74 1.22 -17.87
C GLN A 306 -5.06 1.91 -19.07
N GLY A 307 -3.73 1.98 -19.12
CA GLY A 307 -2.96 2.49 -20.27
C GLY A 307 -2.87 4.00 -20.41
N SER A 308 -3.44 4.78 -19.49
CA SER A 308 -3.39 6.24 -19.52
C SER A 308 -2.11 6.80 -18.85
N THR A 309 -1.35 7.59 -19.60
CA THR A 309 -0.22 8.41 -19.12
C THR A 309 -0.54 9.91 -19.14
N ILE A 310 -1.79 10.26 -19.46
CA ILE A 310 -2.23 11.64 -19.62
C ILE A 310 -2.28 12.32 -18.26
N VAL A 311 -1.68 13.50 -18.18
CA VAL A 311 -1.71 14.39 -17.02
C VAL A 311 -2.64 15.55 -17.31
N ALA A 312 -3.53 15.82 -16.37
CA ALA A 312 -4.51 16.89 -16.42
C ALA A 312 -4.26 17.90 -15.30
N ASP A 313 -4.75 19.12 -15.54
CA ASP A 313 -4.67 20.19 -14.56
C ASP A 313 -5.37 19.81 -13.24
N ALA A 314 -4.80 20.23 -12.14
CA ALA A 314 -5.27 19.90 -10.80
C ALA A 314 -6.03 21.05 -10.12
N SER A 315 -6.17 22.21 -10.78
CA SER A 315 -6.67 23.45 -10.16
C SER A 315 -8.13 23.36 -9.72
N SER A 316 -8.92 22.49 -10.36
CA SER A 316 -10.32 22.26 -10.01
C SER A 316 -10.51 21.25 -8.89
N ALA A 317 -9.47 20.51 -8.48
CA ALA A 317 -9.60 19.50 -7.45
C ALA A 317 -9.69 20.15 -6.05
N PRO A 318 -10.75 19.89 -5.26
CA PRO A 318 -11.00 20.60 -4.00
C PRO A 318 -10.00 20.25 -2.89
N LEU A 319 -9.19 19.22 -3.07
CA LEU A 319 -8.24 18.72 -2.07
C LEU A 319 -7.08 19.69 -1.82
N PHE A 320 -6.64 20.40 -2.88
CA PHE A 320 -5.41 21.17 -2.89
C PHE A 320 -5.69 22.63 -2.51
N SER A 321 -4.84 23.20 -1.67
CA SER A 321 -4.94 24.61 -1.32
C SER A 321 -4.49 25.49 -2.49
N GLU A 322 -4.93 26.75 -2.51
CA GLU A 322 -4.45 27.71 -3.50
C GLU A 322 -2.93 27.93 -3.39
N THR A 323 -2.35 27.84 -2.18
CA THR A 323 -0.90 27.86 -1.97
C THR A 323 -0.19 26.71 -2.67
N THR A 324 -0.69 25.48 -2.51
CA THR A 324 -0.13 24.31 -3.18
C THR A 324 -0.25 24.48 -4.70
N LEU A 325 -1.41 24.91 -5.20
CA LEU A 325 -1.64 25.12 -6.62
C LEU A 325 -0.77 26.25 -7.20
N SER A 326 -0.54 27.35 -6.46
CA SER A 326 0.33 28.44 -6.90
C SER A 326 1.78 27.99 -7.04
N VAL A 327 2.26 27.15 -6.11
CA VAL A 327 3.61 26.54 -6.21
C VAL A 327 3.72 25.66 -7.45
N ILE A 328 2.68 24.86 -7.74
CA ILE A 328 2.65 24.02 -8.94
C ILE A 328 2.60 24.85 -10.23
N ARG A 329 1.78 25.91 -10.28
CA ARG A 329 1.73 26.83 -11.42
C ARG A 329 3.08 27.53 -11.64
N SER A 330 3.72 28.02 -10.59
CA SER A 330 5.08 28.58 -10.68
C SER A 330 6.11 27.56 -11.17
N PHE A 331 6.00 26.29 -10.77
CA PHE A 331 6.90 25.26 -11.30
C PHE A 331 6.58 24.89 -12.76
N GLN A 332 5.31 24.96 -13.17
CA GLN A 332 4.92 24.84 -14.57
C GLN A 332 5.47 26.01 -15.41
N ASP A 333 5.45 27.23 -14.89
CA ASP A 333 6.03 28.41 -15.55
C ASP A 333 7.56 28.24 -15.72
N CYS A 334 8.24 27.62 -14.75
CA CYS A 334 9.65 27.23 -14.87
C CYS A 334 9.86 26.24 -16.03
N PHE A 335 8.99 25.25 -16.18
CA PHE A 335 9.03 24.37 -17.35
C PHE A 335 8.75 25.09 -18.66
N ASP A 336 7.80 26.03 -18.68
CA ASP A 336 7.50 26.81 -19.87
C ASP A 336 8.72 27.69 -20.26
N ALA A 337 9.47 28.22 -19.29
CA ALA A 337 10.74 28.92 -19.54
C ALA A 337 11.86 28.00 -20.07
N ILE A 338 11.92 26.74 -19.62
CA ILE A 338 12.92 25.76 -20.09
C ILE A 338 12.56 25.29 -21.53
N TYR A 339 11.30 24.91 -21.78
CA TYR A 339 10.87 24.13 -22.95
C TYR A 339 10.01 24.90 -23.97
N HIS A 340 9.36 26.01 -23.61
CA HIS A 340 8.30 26.65 -24.40
C HIS A 340 8.49 28.17 -24.57
N ARG A 341 9.72 28.60 -24.88
CA ARG A 341 10.14 30.00 -24.90
C ARG A 341 9.40 30.91 -25.90
N ASP A 342 8.80 30.33 -26.94
CA ASP A 342 8.05 31.09 -27.96
C ASP A 342 6.65 31.54 -27.49
N SER A 343 6.22 31.18 -26.27
CA SER A 343 4.82 31.32 -25.82
C SER A 343 4.44 32.66 -25.17
N GLY A 344 5.22 33.74 -25.38
CA GLY A 344 4.82 35.12 -25.05
C GLY A 344 4.66 35.48 -23.57
N ARG A 345 4.93 34.56 -22.64
CA ARG A 345 5.01 34.79 -21.18
C ARG A 345 6.44 34.55 -20.71
N MET A 346 7.37 35.48 -20.92
CA MET A 346 8.73 35.31 -20.40
C MET A 346 9.06 36.37 -19.35
N ALA A 347 8.96 35.95 -18.08
CA ALA A 347 9.78 36.47 -16.99
C ALA A 347 10.81 35.37 -16.65
N SER A 348 11.78 35.09 -17.53
CA SER A 348 12.87 34.17 -17.19
C SER A 348 13.90 34.79 -16.23
N GLY A 349 13.74 36.06 -15.86
CA GLY A 349 14.78 36.82 -15.15
C GLY A 349 16.13 36.76 -15.88
N ASP A 350 17.21 36.98 -15.14
CA ASP A 350 18.61 36.87 -15.60
C ASP A 350 19.11 35.41 -15.72
N ILE A 351 18.22 34.41 -15.84
CA ILE A 351 18.64 33.00 -15.92
C ILE A 351 19.32 32.73 -17.27
N ASP A 352 20.55 32.19 -17.22
CA ASP A 352 21.38 31.93 -18.40
C ASP A 352 20.66 31.03 -19.43
N HIS A 353 20.40 31.60 -20.62
CA HIS A 353 19.77 30.90 -21.73
C HIS A 353 20.54 29.68 -22.23
N VAL A 354 21.87 29.65 -22.07
CA VAL A 354 22.70 28.50 -22.42
C VAL A 354 22.36 27.31 -21.51
N VAL A 355 22.26 27.57 -20.20
CA VAL A 355 21.86 26.54 -19.21
C VAL A 355 20.46 26.02 -19.50
N LEU A 356 19.51 26.92 -19.77
CA LEU A 356 18.14 26.53 -20.11
C LEU A 356 18.08 25.66 -21.38
N ASN A 357 18.91 25.94 -22.39
CA ASN A 357 19.00 25.11 -23.62
C ASN A 357 19.54 23.72 -23.32
N ARG A 358 20.60 23.61 -22.50
CA ARG A 358 21.12 22.31 -22.09
C ARG A 358 20.06 21.50 -21.36
N LEU A 359 19.32 22.11 -20.43
CA LEU A 359 18.25 21.41 -19.71
C LEU A 359 17.15 20.91 -20.65
N SER A 360 16.69 21.74 -21.59
CA SER A 360 15.62 21.36 -22.52
C SER A 360 16.06 20.25 -23.49
N GLU A 361 17.34 20.20 -23.88
CA GLU A 361 17.91 19.16 -24.73
C GLU A 361 18.15 17.83 -23.99
N ARG A 362 18.44 17.88 -22.68
CA ARG A 362 18.89 16.70 -21.91
C ARG A 362 17.78 16.03 -21.12
N PHE A 363 16.87 16.80 -20.52
CA PHE A 363 15.82 16.27 -19.64
C PHE A 363 14.55 15.95 -20.44
N ARG A 364 13.98 14.76 -20.23
CA ARG A 364 12.70 14.34 -20.81
C ARG A 364 11.72 13.90 -19.72
N VAL A 365 10.43 13.94 -20.01
CA VAL A 365 9.41 13.29 -19.17
C VAL A 365 9.69 11.80 -19.09
N TYR A 366 9.59 11.24 -17.90
CA TYR A 366 9.74 9.80 -17.70
C TYR A 366 8.53 9.04 -18.22
N ASP A 367 8.78 8.13 -19.14
CA ASP A 367 7.79 7.20 -19.66
C ASP A 367 7.95 5.85 -18.95
N MET A 368 6.91 5.43 -18.23
CA MET A 368 6.89 4.16 -17.49
C MET A 368 6.91 2.93 -18.40
N VAL A 369 6.47 3.07 -19.66
CA VAL A 369 6.42 2.00 -20.67
C VAL A 369 7.82 1.75 -21.23
N THR A 370 8.45 2.79 -21.77
CA THR A 370 9.81 2.68 -22.33
C THR A 370 10.88 2.63 -21.23
N LYS A 371 10.52 3.01 -20.00
CA LYS A 371 11.41 3.21 -18.86
C LYS A 371 12.55 4.19 -19.17
N SER A 372 12.30 5.17 -20.01
CA SER A 372 13.25 6.21 -20.40
C SER A 372 12.74 7.61 -20.01
N GLY A 373 13.66 8.57 -19.89
CA GLY A 373 13.38 9.92 -19.43
C GLY A 373 13.71 10.14 -17.95
N ASN A 374 13.39 11.33 -17.46
CA ASN A 374 13.95 11.88 -16.23
C ASN A 374 12.84 12.43 -15.31
N TRP A 375 12.02 13.37 -15.76
CA TRP A 375 10.98 13.99 -14.92
C TRP A 375 9.93 12.99 -14.49
N CYS A 376 9.74 12.79 -13.18
CA CYS A 376 8.79 11.80 -12.67
C CYS A 376 7.60 12.46 -11.99
N ALA A 377 7.88 13.24 -10.95
CA ALA A 377 6.85 13.77 -10.08
C ALA A 377 7.39 14.94 -9.27
N VAL A 378 6.48 15.71 -8.70
CA VAL A 378 6.79 16.74 -7.71
C VAL A 378 5.86 16.59 -6.52
N THR A 379 6.40 16.76 -5.32
CA THR A 379 5.63 16.73 -4.07
C THR A 379 5.72 18.10 -3.43
N VAL A 380 4.58 18.69 -3.12
CA VAL A 380 4.48 19.91 -2.31
C VAL A 380 4.06 19.49 -0.92
N ARG A 381 4.77 20.00 0.08
CA ARG A 381 4.32 20.03 1.47
C ARG A 381 4.19 21.47 1.92
N GLU A 382 3.11 21.78 2.61
CA GLU A 382 2.91 23.08 3.24
C GLU A 382 2.62 22.91 4.73
N SER A 383 2.80 23.99 5.49
CA SER A 383 2.46 24.03 6.90
C SER A 383 1.63 25.26 7.25
N ARG A 384 0.94 25.19 8.39
CA ARG A 384 0.20 26.32 8.97
C ARG A 384 1.12 27.45 9.46
N LEU A 385 2.43 27.21 9.52
CA LEU A 385 3.44 28.22 9.82
C LEU A 385 4.09 28.80 8.55
N ASN A 386 3.45 28.62 7.40
CA ASN A 386 3.88 29.12 6.09
C ASN A 386 5.16 28.49 5.53
N ASP A 387 5.63 27.36 6.08
CA ASP A 387 6.67 26.59 5.40
C ASP A 387 6.10 25.94 4.14
N ARG A 388 6.87 25.96 3.05
CA ARG A 388 6.50 25.40 1.75
C ARG A 388 7.70 24.65 1.19
N LEU A 389 7.63 23.32 1.22
CA LEU A 389 8.69 22.42 0.76
C LEU A 389 8.30 21.78 -0.57
N LEU A 390 9.16 21.93 -1.56
CA LEU A 390 9.06 21.33 -2.88
C LEU A 390 10.07 20.18 -3.02
N ASP A 391 9.62 18.95 -3.19
CA ASP A 391 10.46 17.78 -3.49
C ASP A 391 10.25 17.33 -4.93
N ILE A 392 11.26 17.53 -5.76
CA ILE A 392 11.25 17.21 -7.19
C ILE A 392 11.92 15.86 -7.38
N GLU A 393 11.19 14.92 -7.97
CA GLU A 393 11.68 13.58 -8.24
C GLU A 393 12.04 13.43 -9.71
N ILE A 394 13.30 13.05 -9.96
CA ILE A 394 13.81 12.71 -11.29
C ILE A 394 14.46 11.34 -11.33
N ARG A 395 14.60 10.77 -12.51
CA ARG A 395 15.48 9.63 -12.78
C ARG A 395 16.80 10.10 -13.37
N ARG A 396 17.89 9.52 -12.84
CA ARG A 396 19.24 9.80 -13.31
C ARG A 396 19.41 9.46 -14.79
N GLY A 397 19.05 8.23 -15.19
CA GLY A 397 19.19 7.79 -16.58
C GLY A 397 20.59 8.08 -17.13
N ASN A 398 20.65 8.87 -18.20
CA ASN A 398 21.85 9.32 -18.90
C ASN A 398 22.39 10.70 -18.45
N LEU A 399 21.83 11.29 -17.39
CA LEU A 399 22.24 12.60 -16.88
C LEU A 399 23.62 12.53 -16.21
N THR A 400 24.45 13.53 -16.48
CA THR A 400 25.75 13.77 -15.84
C THR A 400 25.57 14.57 -14.55
N GLU A 401 26.63 14.70 -13.75
CA GLU A 401 26.60 15.61 -12.60
C GLU A 401 26.47 17.08 -13.02
N GLU A 402 27.01 17.46 -14.18
CA GLU A 402 26.86 18.81 -14.74
C GLU A 402 25.39 19.11 -15.06
N ASP A 403 24.67 18.15 -15.68
CA ASP A 403 23.23 18.29 -15.95
C ASP A 403 22.42 18.52 -14.65
N LEU A 404 22.83 17.87 -13.55
CA LEU A 404 22.17 18.03 -12.24
C LEU A 404 22.49 19.39 -11.62
N VAL A 405 23.74 19.84 -11.69
CA VAL A 405 24.15 21.16 -11.18
C VAL A 405 23.47 22.29 -11.93
N ASP A 406 23.33 22.17 -13.26
CA ASP A 406 22.56 23.10 -14.08
C ASP A 406 21.10 23.20 -13.60
N LEU A 407 20.46 22.05 -13.37
CA LEU A 407 19.10 22.02 -12.88
C LEU A 407 18.98 22.66 -11.49
N GLU A 408 19.89 22.33 -10.57
CA GLU A 408 19.93 22.91 -9.23
C GLU A 408 20.09 24.44 -9.28
N SER A 409 20.95 24.94 -10.16
CA SER A 409 21.16 26.37 -10.37
C SER A 409 19.87 27.07 -10.83
N VAL A 410 19.16 26.50 -11.82
CA VAL A 410 17.89 27.06 -12.32
C VAL A 410 16.80 27.01 -11.26
N LEU A 411 16.63 25.89 -10.55
CA LEU A 411 15.63 25.75 -9.49
C LEU A 411 15.90 26.74 -8.33
N LYS A 412 17.17 26.92 -8.00
CA LYS A 412 17.60 27.87 -6.98
C LYS A 412 17.29 29.31 -7.41
N GLN A 413 17.69 29.72 -8.61
CA GLN A 413 17.41 31.06 -9.14
C GLN A 413 15.91 31.32 -9.31
N TRP A 414 15.12 30.29 -9.61
CA TRP A 414 13.67 30.45 -9.81
C TRP A 414 12.92 30.76 -8.52
N PHE A 415 13.17 29.97 -7.47
CA PHE A 415 12.37 30.01 -6.24
C PHE A 415 12.99 30.81 -5.09
N GLN A 416 14.27 31.18 -5.16
CA GLN A 416 14.89 32.08 -4.18
C GLN A 416 14.55 33.55 -4.44
N SER A 417 14.93 34.42 -3.50
CA SER A 417 14.68 35.85 -3.59
C SER A 417 15.28 36.48 -4.85
N GLY A 418 14.49 37.32 -5.52
CA GLY A 418 14.78 37.91 -6.83
C GLY A 418 14.38 37.05 -8.02
N GLY A 419 13.95 35.80 -7.78
CA GLY A 419 13.52 34.87 -8.82
C GLY A 419 12.05 35.06 -9.26
N PRO A 420 11.66 34.61 -10.47
CA PRO A 420 10.28 34.70 -10.94
C PRO A 420 9.25 34.01 -10.03
N GLY A 421 9.67 32.94 -9.35
CA GLY A 421 8.86 32.17 -8.40
C GLY A 421 8.94 32.64 -6.95
N GLU A 422 9.60 33.77 -6.65
CA GLU A 422 9.72 34.25 -5.26
C GLU A 422 8.36 34.46 -4.58
N SER A 423 7.39 35.00 -5.33
CA SER A 423 6.05 35.32 -4.81
C SER A 423 5.27 34.12 -4.26
N VAL A 424 5.61 32.90 -4.68
CA VAL A 424 4.99 31.66 -4.17
C VAL A 424 5.63 31.15 -2.88
N GLY A 425 6.63 31.85 -2.33
CA GLY A 425 7.11 31.68 -0.96
C GLY A 425 7.67 30.29 -0.61
N VAL A 426 8.26 29.58 -1.56
CA VAL A 426 8.88 28.27 -1.33
C VAL A 426 10.05 28.41 -0.35
N THR A 427 9.98 27.77 0.81
CA THR A 427 11.01 27.86 1.85
C THR A 427 12.11 26.82 1.70
N SER A 428 11.84 25.72 0.97
CA SER A 428 12.85 24.69 0.69
C SER A 428 12.58 23.92 -0.60
N VAL A 429 13.64 23.66 -1.37
CA VAL A 429 13.58 22.84 -2.60
C VAL A 429 14.56 21.67 -2.48
N HIS A 430 14.05 20.47 -2.81
CA HIS A 430 14.80 19.23 -2.84
C HIS A 430 14.75 18.60 -4.21
N LEU A 431 15.86 17.96 -4.57
CA LEU A 431 15.96 17.12 -5.75
C LEU A 431 16.26 15.68 -5.31
N THR A 432 15.29 14.81 -5.51
CA THR A 432 15.42 13.36 -5.32
C THR A 432 15.77 12.70 -6.65
N VAL A 433 16.97 12.15 -6.77
CA VAL A 433 17.48 11.53 -8.00
C VAL A 433 17.46 10.00 -7.88
N LEU A 434 16.55 9.36 -8.60
CA LEU A 434 16.38 7.90 -8.62
C LEU A 434 17.34 7.23 -9.61
N THR A 435 18.07 6.21 -9.15
CA THR A 435 18.90 5.35 -10.01
C THR A 435 18.22 4.04 -10.39
N ALA A 436 17.14 3.66 -9.70
CA ALA A 436 16.32 2.49 -10.03
C ALA A 436 14.82 2.79 -10.01
N VAL A 437 14.00 1.84 -10.48
CA VAL A 437 12.54 2.00 -10.59
C VAL A 437 11.88 2.26 -9.24
N SER A 438 12.40 1.67 -8.17
CA SER A 438 11.90 1.80 -6.80
C SER A 438 12.82 2.67 -5.92
N ARG A 439 12.24 3.28 -4.88
CA ARG A 439 12.96 3.96 -3.78
C ARG A 439 13.39 2.94 -2.71
N LEU A 440 14.32 2.07 -3.06
CA LEU A 440 14.99 1.20 -2.08
C LEU A 440 16.22 1.91 -1.52
N PRO A 441 16.70 1.53 -0.32
CA PRO A 441 17.96 2.07 0.19
C PRO A 441 19.09 1.87 -0.83
N GLY A 442 19.85 2.94 -1.11
CA GLY A 442 20.92 2.94 -2.10
C GLY A 442 20.49 3.08 -3.57
N THR A 443 19.19 3.22 -3.86
CA THR A 443 18.68 3.41 -5.24
C THR A 443 18.24 4.83 -5.55
N PHE A 444 18.58 5.78 -4.68
CA PHE A 444 18.35 7.21 -4.89
C PHE A 444 19.40 8.04 -4.15
N THR A 445 19.63 9.25 -4.62
CA THR A 445 20.38 10.29 -3.91
C THR A 445 19.49 11.49 -3.67
N GLU A 446 19.75 12.21 -2.59
CA GLU A 446 18.99 13.40 -2.19
C GLU A 446 19.92 14.59 -2.21
N ARG A 447 19.41 15.70 -2.76
CA ARG A 447 20.16 16.94 -2.89
C ARG A 447 19.28 18.07 -2.41
N CYS A 448 19.72 18.78 -1.37
CA CYS A 448 19.06 19.98 -0.90
C CYS A 448 19.52 21.14 -1.80
N VAL A 449 18.60 21.66 -2.61
CA VAL A 449 18.90 22.80 -3.51
C VAL A 449 19.01 24.08 -2.67
N PHE A 450 18.04 24.29 -1.78
CA PHE A 450 18.10 25.28 -0.71
C PHE A 450 17.06 25.02 0.39
N GLY A 451 17.22 25.71 1.52
CA GLY A 451 16.30 25.66 2.66
C GLY A 451 16.67 24.60 3.69
N LYS A 452 15.70 24.26 4.56
CA LYS A 452 15.95 23.52 5.81
C LYS A 452 15.84 21.99 5.72
N GLY A 453 15.39 21.40 4.61
CA GLY A 453 15.16 19.94 4.61
C GLY A 453 13.83 19.48 5.17
N SER A 454 13.10 20.38 5.82
CA SER A 454 11.93 20.07 6.65
C SER A 454 10.98 21.25 6.72
N ILE A 455 9.74 20.96 7.11
CA ILE A 455 8.74 21.97 7.46
C ILE A 455 8.46 21.89 8.96
N THR A 456 8.04 22.99 9.58
CA THR A 456 7.43 22.98 10.92
C THR A 456 5.93 23.14 10.78
N GLU A 457 5.18 22.15 11.26
CA GLU A 457 3.72 22.17 11.30
C GLU A 457 3.19 22.39 12.72
N LEU A 458 2.03 23.04 12.82
CA LEU A 458 1.31 23.25 14.08
C LEU A 458 0.15 22.25 14.19
N CYS A 459 0.17 21.39 15.21
CA CYS A 459 -0.89 20.40 15.47
C CYS A 459 -1.13 20.30 16.99
N CYS A 460 -2.39 20.41 17.42
CA CYS A 460 -2.78 20.38 18.84
C CYS A 460 -2.03 21.41 19.71
N GLY A 461 -1.68 22.56 19.14
CA GLY A 461 -0.89 23.59 19.82
C GLY A 461 0.62 23.30 19.92
N LEU A 462 1.08 22.15 19.41
CA LEU A 462 2.48 21.74 19.40
C LEU A 462 3.11 21.92 18.01
N GLN A 463 4.42 22.12 17.99
CA GLN A 463 5.21 22.28 16.76
C GLN A 463 5.94 20.99 16.40
N PHE A 464 5.70 20.47 15.19
CA PHE A 464 6.34 19.26 14.68
C PHE A 464 7.25 19.58 13.51
N THR A 465 8.53 19.25 13.63
CA THR A 465 9.48 19.27 12.52
C THR A 465 9.28 18.01 11.68
N ILE A 466 8.91 18.17 10.42
CA ILE A 466 8.55 17.08 9.51
C ILE A 466 9.49 17.12 8.30
N SER A 467 10.26 16.05 8.12
CA SER A 467 11.11 15.88 6.94
C SER A 467 10.28 15.54 5.69
N LYS A 468 10.89 15.67 4.51
CA LYS A 468 10.22 15.43 3.22
C LYS A 468 9.62 14.01 3.08
N ASP A 469 10.19 13.00 3.72
CA ASP A 469 9.71 11.60 3.66
C ASP A 469 8.93 11.17 4.91
N ALA A 470 9.03 11.89 6.03
CA ALA A 470 8.33 11.55 7.27
C ALA A 470 6.81 11.49 7.06
N PHE A 471 6.16 10.46 7.60
CA PHE A 471 4.71 10.42 7.64
C PHE A 471 4.18 11.49 8.60
N PHE A 472 3.16 12.21 8.15
CA PHE A 472 2.37 13.14 8.94
C PHE A 472 0.97 13.17 8.32
N GLN A 473 -0.05 13.33 9.14
CA GLN A 473 -1.43 13.32 8.65
C GLN A 473 -1.68 14.48 7.70
N VAL A 474 -2.35 14.20 6.58
CA VAL A 474 -2.46 15.17 5.48
C VAL A 474 -3.50 16.26 5.71
N ASN A 475 -4.37 16.10 6.70
CA ASN A 475 -5.40 17.06 7.10
C ASN A 475 -5.19 17.41 8.58
N THR A 476 -4.39 18.45 8.84
CA THR A 476 -3.98 18.79 10.21
C THR A 476 -5.18 19.10 11.12
N LEU A 477 -6.19 19.83 10.62
CA LEU A 477 -7.36 20.21 11.43
C LEU A 477 -8.27 19.01 11.77
N ALA A 478 -8.49 18.08 10.84
CA ALA A 478 -9.21 16.85 11.16
C ALA A 478 -8.39 15.90 12.05
N THR A 479 -7.06 15.94 11.93
CA THR A 479 -6.17 15.17 12.81
C THR A 479 -6.26 15.65 14.26
N GLU A 480 -6.41 16.96 14.50
CA GLU A 480 -6.66 17.49 15.84
C GLU A 480 -7.96 16.93 16.44
N LYS A 481 -9.00 16.71 15.62
CA LYS A 481 -10.24 16.03 16.05
C LYS A 481 -10.03 14.55 16.35
N LEU A 482 -9.23 13.85 15.54
CA LEU A 482 -8.83 12.46 15.80
C LEU A 482 -8.08 12.33 17.12
N TYR A 483 -7.12 13.20 17.38
CA TYR A 483 -6.34 13.16 18.61
C TYR A 483 -7.15 13.56 19.82
N GLU A 484 -8.10 14.50 19.68
CA GLU A 484 -9.06 14.82 20.74
C GLU A 484 -9.94 13.61 21.10
N GLU A 485 -10.47 12.88 20.11
CA GLU A 485 -11.23 11.64 20.34
C GLU A 485 -10.39 10.58 21.08
N VAL A 486 -9.14 10.37 20.67
CA VAL A 486 -8.22 9.43 21.35
C VAL A 486 -7.93 9.92 22.77
N LYS A 487 -7.69 11.22 22.97
CA LYS A 487 -7.44 11.85 24.27
C LYS A 487 -8.63 11.68 25.22
N GLN A 488 -9.85 11.86 24.73
CA GLN A 488 -11.07 11.65 25.51
C GLN A 488 -11.23 10.18 25.94
N ARG A 489 -10.95 9.23 25.03
CA ARG A 489 -10.96 7.80 25.37
C ARG A 489 -9.92 7.47 26.44
N CYS A 490 -8.71 7.97 26.31
CA CYS A 490 -7.66 7.80 27.32
C CYS A 490 -8.12 8.37 28.67
N LYS A 491 -8.65 9.59 28.72
CA LYS A 491 -9.15 10.20 29.96
C LYS A 491 -10.25 9.37 30.62
N SER A 492 -11.23 8.87 29.85
CA SER A 492 -12.29 8.00 30.37
C SER A 492 -11.73 6.70 30.94
N ILE A 493 -10.75 6.09 30.27
CA ILE A 493 -10.06 4.89 30.76
C ILE A 493 -9.32 5.18 32.08
N LEU A 494 -8.56 6.27 32.14
CA LEU A 494 -7.80 6.65 33.33
C LEU A 494 -8.70 7.01 34.52
N ALA A 495 -9.89 7.58 34.27
CA ALA A 495 -10.87 7.87 35.29
C ALA A 495 -11.52 6.61 35.92
N GLU A 496 -11.60 5.50 35.17
CA GLU A 496 -11.98 4.18 35.70
C GLU A 496 -10.83 3.49 36.44
N GLY A 497 -9.59 3.95 36.22
CA GLY A 497 -8.37 3.39 36.79
C GLY A 497 -8.17 3.77 38.26
N ASN A 498 -7.13 3.19 38.88
CA ASN A 498 -6.74 3.59 40.22
C ASN A 498 -5.91 4.88 40.17
N SER A 499 -6.48 5.99 40.64
CA SER A 499 -5.83 7.31 40.66
C SER A 499 -4.54 7.38 41.50
N SER A 500 -4.23 6.35 42.31
CA SER A 500 -2.97 6.26 43.06
C SER A 500 -1.81 5.70 42.24
N ARG A 501 -2.04 5.22 41.02
CA ARG A 501 -1.03 4.62 40.15
C ARG A 501 -0.50 5.63 39.16
N GLU A 502 0.80 5.56 38.91
CA GLU A 502 1.43 6.29 37.83
C GLU A 502 0.88 5.80 36.48
N THR A 503 0.53 6.75 35.61
CA THR A 503 -0.11 6.52 34.33
C THR A 503 0.93 6.49 33.20
N LEU A 504 0.82 5.50 32.31
CA LEU A 504 1.75 5.30 31.21
C LEU A 504 1.00 5.12 29.88
N LEU A 505 1.36 5.95 28.90
CA LEU A 505 0.98 5.76 27.51
C LEU A 505 2.06 4.98 26.75
N ILE A 506 1.67 3.91 26.06
CA ILE A 506 2.53 3.24 25.08
C ILE A 506 1.99 3.52 23.67
N ASP A 507 2.69 4.35 22.91
CA ASP A 507 2.38 4.72 21.52
C ASP A 507 3.15 3.79 20.55
N ILE A 508 2.45 2.83 19.96
CA ILE A 508 3.03 1.80 19.10
C ILE A 508 2.84 2.20 17.63
N CYS A 509 3.94 2.16 16.86
CA CYS A 509 4.02 2.77 15.53
C CYS A 509 3.92 4.31 15.61
N CYS A 510 4.59 4.90 16.60
CA CYS A 510 4.42 6.31 16.94
C CYS A 510 4.90 7.30 15.85
N GLY A 511 5.62 6.83 14.82
CA GLY A 511 6.16 7.68 13.77
C GLY A 511 7.04 8.79 14.34
N THR A 512 6.68 10.04 14.05
CA THR A 512 7.39 11.24 14.57
C THR A 512 6.89 11.72 15.94
N GLY A 513 6.16 10.86 16.66
CA GLY A 513 5.69 11.07 18.02
C GLY A 513 4.40 11.89 18.12
N THR A 514 3.61 12.01 17.05
CA THR A 514 2.49 12.95 17.00
C THR A 514 1.39 12.64 18.01
N ILE A 515 0.97 11.39 18.13
CA ILE A 515 -0.06 10.98 19.09
C ILE A 515 0.50 11.10 20.52
N GLY A 516 1.61 10.42 20.80
CA GLY A 516 2.22 10.41 22.13
C GLY A 516 2.49 11.79 22.69
N LEU A 517 3.03 12.73 21.89
CA LEU A 517 3.31 14.09 22.35
C LEU A 517 2.04 14.91 22.57
N CYS A 518 1.03 14.81 21.70
CA CYS A 518 -0.26 15.51 21.86
C CYS A 518 -1.07 15.03 23.08
N LEU A 519 -0.78 13.82 23.56
CA LEU A 519 -1.41 13.22 24.74
C LEU A 519 -0.53 13.28 25.99
N ALA A 520 0.68 13.82 25.92
CA ALA A 520 1.67 13.77 27.00
C ALA A 520 1.22 14.47 28.29
N ASP A 521 0.27 15.41 28.20
CA ASP A 521 -0.33 16.11 29.35
C ASP A 521 -1.37 15.28 30.11
N CYS A 522 -1.81 14.14 29.54
CA CYS A 522 -2.74 13.21 30.18
C CYS A 522 -2.05 12.09 30.99
N PHE A 523 -0.73 11.93 30.85
CA PHE A 523 -0.01 10.79 31.41
C PHE A 523 1.23 11.25 32.16
N ASP A 524 1.61 10.52 33.20
CA ASP A 524 2.84 10.76 33.93
C ASP A 524 4.06 10.42 33.07
N GLN A 525 3.94 9.40 32.21
CA GLN A 525 4.98 9.00 31.26
C GLN A 525 4.40 8.61 29.89
N VAL A 526 5.13 8.91 28.81
CA VAL A 526 4.85 8.46 27.45
C VAL A 526 6.03 7.67 26.90
N ILE A 527 5.75 6.53 26.29
CA ILE A 527 6.74 5.71 25.58
C ILE A 527 6.28 5.47 24.14
N GLY A 528 7.04 5.99 23.18
CA GLY A 528 6.83 5.75 21.76
C GLY A 528 7.74 4.65 21.21
N ILE A 529 7.19 3.77 20.37
CA ILE A 529 7.92 2.68 19.71
C ILE A 529 7.72 2.80 18.20
N GLU A 530 8.82 2.92 17.48
CA GLU A 530 8.81 3.09 16.02
C GLU A 530 9.91 2.26 15.37
N LEU A 531 9.62 1.70 14.19
CA LEU A 531 10.55 0.84 13.46
C LEU A 531 11.70 1.63 12.85
N LEU A 532 11.43 2.84 12.34
CA LEU A 532 12.39 3.68 11.64
C LEU A 532 13.18 4.58 12.59
N PRO A 533 14.53 4.43 12.69
CA PRO A 533 15.35 5.27 13.58
C PRO A 533 15.25 6.77 13.28
N SER A 534 15.11 7.16 12.01
CA SER A 534 14.96 8.56 11.60
C SER A 534 13.65 9.20 12.10
N ALA A 535 12.58 8.40 12.20
CA ALA A 535 11.31 8.87 12.75
C ALA A 535 11.40 9.04 14.27
N VAL A 536 12.08 8.13 14.97
CA VAL A 536 12.40 8.25 16.41
C VAL A 536 13.24 9.49 16.71
N GLU A 537 14.26 9.77 15.90
CA GLU A 537 15.05 10.98 16.07
C GLU A 537 14.21 12.25 15.90
N SER A 538 13.31 12.24 14.90
CA SER A 538 12.36 13.33 14.71
C SER A 538 11.42 13.47 15.93
N ALA A 539 10.96 12.36 16.52
CA ALA A 539 10.12 12.38 17.70
C ALA A 539 10.83 12.98 18.93
N LYS A 540 12.12 12.68 19.13
CA LYS A 540 12.93 13.29 20.19
C LYS A 540 13.10 14.80 20.00
N ILE A 541 13.43 15.23 18.78
CA ILE A 541 13.52 16.65 18.42
C ILE A 541 12.18 17.35 18.66
N ASN A 542 11.07 16.71 18.31
CA ASN A 542 9.73 17.26 18.53
C ASN A 542 9.40 17.35 20.03
N ALA A 543 9.80 16.37 20.85
CA ALA A 543 9.61 16.42 22.29
C ALA A 543 10.38 17.60 22.92
N GLU A 544 11.67 17.73 22.59
CA GLU A 544 12.53 18.82 23.05
C GLU A 544 11.98 20.19 22.64
N LYS A 545 11.59 20.34 21.37
CA LYS A 545 11.04 21.59 20.81
C LYS A 545 9.77 22.04 21.52
N ASN A 546 8.98 21.10 22.03
CA ASN A 546 7.74 21.39 22.76
C ASN A 546 7.92 21.38 24.29
N GLY A 547 9.15 21.21 24.80
CA GLY A 547 9.42 21.15 26.23
C GLY A 547 8.80 19.94 26.94
N ILE A 548 8.51 18.87 26.20
CA ILE A 548 7.88 17.65 26.74
C ILE A 548 8.99 16.72 27.24
N THR A 549 9.14 16.64 28.57
CA THR A 549 10.23 15.88 29.22
C THR A 549 9.82 14.49 29.69
N ASN A 550 8.52 14.18 29.70
CA ASN A 550 7.98 12.89 30.13
C ASN A 550 7.82 11.86 28.99
N ALA A 551 8.34 12.15 27.79
CA ALA A 551 8.24 11.28 26.62
C ALA A 551 9.59 10.64 26.25
N GLN A 552 9.59 9.33 26.03
CA GLN A 552 10.76 8.55 25.60
C GLN A 552 10.46 7.76 24.33
N PHE A 553 11.41 7.68 23.40
CA PHE A 553 11.20 7.04 22.09
C PHE A 553 12.27 5.99 21.79
N TYR A 554 11.82 4.83 21.32
CA TYR A 554 12.67 3.65 21.05
C TYR A 554 12.55 3.20 19.60
N ALA A 555 13.70 3.05 18.95
CA ALA A 555 13.78 2.54 17.59
C ALA A 555 13.89 1.01 17.59
N GLY A 556 12.98 0.32 16.91
CA GLY A 556 13.05 -1.12 16.75
C GLY A 556 11.73 -1.79 16.40
N LYS A 557 11.79 -3.10 16.21
CA LYS A 557 10.59 -3.92 16.04
C LYS A 557 9.76 -3.87 17.32
N ALA A 558 8.49 -3.53 17.20
CA ALA A 558 7.59 -3.44 18.35
C ALA A 558 7.57 -4.74 19.18
N GLU A 559 7.71 -5.90 18.55
CA GLU A 559 7.75 -7.20 19.24
C GLU A 559 8.90 -7.34 20.23
N VAL A 560 10.05 -6.75 19.89
CA VAL A 560 11.29 -6.80 20.67
C VAL A 560 11.24 -5.73 21.75
N VAL A 561 10.98 -4.49 21.34
CA VAL A 561 10.98 -3.34 22.26
C VAL A 561 9.91 -3.50 23.34
N LEU A 562 8.69 -3.91 23.00
CA LEU A 562 7.63 -4.14 24.00
C LEU A 562 8.04 -5.23 24.99
N LYS A 563 8.65 -6.32 24.53
CA LYS A 563 9.07 -7.41 25.42
C LYS A 563 10.09 -6.91 26.44
N ASP A 564 11.13 -6.21 25.97
CA ASP A 564 12.21 -5.73 26.84
C ASP A 564 11.71 -4.64 27.79
N LEU A 565 10.85 -3.75 27.29
CA LEU A 565 10.22 -2.68 28.09
C LEU A 565 9.37 -3.23 29.23
N MET A 566 8.48 -4.19 28.94
CA MET A 566 7.56 -4.72 29.95
C MET A 566 8.27 -5.58 31.01
N GLN A 567 9.49 -6.05 30.76
CA GLN A 567 10.34 -6.71 31.76
C GLN A 567 10.97 -5.73 32.74
N GLN A 568 11.14 -4.46 32.34
CA GLN A 568 11.76 -3.41 33.14
C GLN A 568 10.73 -2.54 33.86
N LEU A 569 9.51 -2.44 33.33
CA LEU A 569 8.46 -1.61 33.91
C LEU A 569 7.92 -2.20 35.23
N PRO A 570 7.71 -1.36 36.26
CA PRO A 570 6.99 -1.75 37.48
C PRO A 570 5.61 -2.31 37.16
N MET A 571 5.16 -3.29 37.95
CA MET A 571 3.88 -3.98 37.74
C MET A 571 2.64 -3.16 38.12
N ASP A 572 2.83 -1.98 38.74
CA ASP A 572 1.79 -1.15 39.34
C ASP A 572 1.42 0.10 38.54
N LYS A 573 1.93 0.27 37.32
CA LYS A 573 1.50 1.37 36.43
C LYS A 573 0.14 1.10 35.78
N GLU A 574 -0.65 2.16 35.60
CA GLU A 574 -1.87 2.11 34.79
C GLU A 574 -1.53 2.38 33.32
N ILE A 575 -1.58 1.33 32.48
CA ILE A 575 -1.07 1.38 31.10
C ILE A 575 -2.21 1.45 30.09
N VAL A 576 -2.15 2.46 29.23
CA VAL A 576 -2.97 2.57 28.01
C VAL A 576 -2.06 2.45 26.80
N ALA A 577 -2.37 1.55 25.88
CA ALA A 577 -1.65 1.44 24.62
C ALA A 577 -2.46 2.07 23.48
N VAL A 578 -1.78 2.78 22.57
CA VAL A 578 -2.32 3.23 21.29
C VAL A 578 -1.55 2.53 20.18
N LEU A 579 -2.26 2.07 19.16
CA LEU A 579 -1.68 1.44 17.97
C LEU A 579 -2.24 2.14 16.73
N ASP A 580 -1.39 2.88 16.03
CA ASP A 580 -1.68 3.53 14.74
C ASP A 580 -0.84 2.87 13.62
N PRO A 581 -1.28 1.72 13.08
CA PRO A 581 -0.53 0.94 12.11
C PRO A 581 -0.53 1.60 10.72
N PRO A 582 0.40 1.22 9.83
CA PRO A 582 0.28 1.57 8.41
C PRO A 582 -0.97 0.93 7.80
N ARG A 583 -1.39 1.39 6.61
CA ARG A 583 -2.61 0.92 5.92
C ARG A 583 -2.76 -0.61 5.77
N ALA A 584 -1.65 -1.35 5.77
CA ALA A 584 -1.66 -2.81 5.67
C ALA A 584 -1.92 -3.53 7.01
N GLY A 585 -2.09 -2.78 8.11
CA GLY A 585 -2.05 -3.29 9.46
C GLY A 585 -0.63 -3.54 9.94
N VAL A 586 -0.54 -4.20 11.10
CA VAL A 586 0.74 -4.66 11.66
C VAL A 586 0.93 -6.15 11.46
N HIS A 587 2.20 -6.57 11.44
CA HIS A 587 2.53 -7.99 11.47
C HIS A 587 1.94 -8.65 12.74
N LEU A 588 1.46 -9.89 12.62
CA LEU A 588 0.81 -10.60 13.74
C LEU A 588 1.73 -10.75 14.96
N GLY A 589 3.04 -10.74 14.77
CA GLY A 589 4.02 -10.70 15.86
C GLY A 589 3.78 -9.54 16.83
N VAL A 590 3.47 -8.34 16.32
CA VAL A 590 3.16 -7.15 17.13
C VAL A 590 1.93 -7.41 18.01
N ILE A 591 0.87 -7.95 17.41
CA ILE A 591 -0.36 -8.31 18.12
C ILE A 591 -0.09 -9.37 19.20
N GLU A 592 0.67 -10.40 18.87
CA GLU A 592 1.06 -11.43 19.82
C GLU A 592 1.90 -10.87 20.98
N SER A 593 2.79 -9.90 20.72
CA SER A 593 3.56 -9.23 21.77
C SER A 593 2.67 -8.36 22.66
N ILE A 594 1.78 -7.52 22.10
CA ILE A 594 0.80 -6.74 22.89
C ILE A 594 -0.02 -7.64 23.80
N ARG A 595 -0.45 -8.80 23.29
CA ARG A 595 -1.21 -9.77 24.06
C ARG A 595 -0.45 -10.36 25.25
N ARG A 596 0.85 -10.64 25.09
CA ARG A 596 1.74 -11.13 26.15
C ARG A 596 1.98 -10.10 27.25
N CYS A 597 1.81 -8.82 26.97
CA CYS A 597 1.91 -7.74 27.95
C CYS A 597 0.63 -7.67 28.78
N GLU A 598 0.52 -8.49 29.84
CA GLU A 598 -0.71 -8.60 30.64
C GLU A 598 -1.07 -7.32 31.41
N GLN A 599 -0.09 -6.43 31.65
CA GLN A 599 -0.33 -5.11 32.22
C GLN A 599 -1.13 -4.18 31.27
N ILE A 600 -1.10 -4.42 29.95
CA ILE A 600 -1.90 -3.65 28.99
C ILE A 600 -3.36 -4.14 29.08
N LYS A 601 -4.20 -3.34 29.73
CA LYS A 601 -5.64 -3.60 29.91
C LYS A 601 -6.49 -2.95 28.82
N HIS A 602 -6.02 -1.83 28.30
CA HIS A 602 -6.71 -1.02 27.30
C HIS A 602 -5.82 -0.78 26.08
N LEU A 603 -6.40 -0.97 24.90
CA LEU A 603 -5.77 -0.72 23.62
C LEU A 603 -6.69 0.15 22.77
N ILE A 604 -6.20 1.27 22.27
CA ILE A 604 -6.88 2.07 21.24
C ILE A 604 -6.21 1.76 19.90
N PHE A 605 -6.99 1.25 18.95
CA PHE A 605 -6.53 0.92 17.61
C PHE A 605 -7.09 1.94 16.62
N ILE A 606 -6.22 2.60 15.87
CA ILE A 606 -6.61 3.55 14.82
C ILE A 606 -6.47 2.85 13.46
N ALA A 607 -7.41 3.05 12.54
CA ALA A 607 -7.36 2.41 11.24
C ALA A 607 -8.03 3.24 10.15
N CYS A 608 -7.29 3.48 9.05
CA CYS A 608 -7.81 4.14 7.87
C CYS A 608 -8.56 3.20 6.90
N ASP A 609 -8.36 1.88 7.04
CA ASP A 609 -8.96 0.82 6.22
C ASP A 609 -9.19 -0.42 7.08
N LEU A 610 -10.42 -0.53 7.62
CA LEU A 610 -10.80 -1.63 8.50
C LEU A 610 -10.76 -3.01 7.83
N ALA A 611 -11.02 -3.09 6.52
CA ALA A 611 -11.04 -4.36 5.79
C ALA A 611 -9.65 -5.03 5.78
N ARG A 612 -8.57 -4.23 5.81
CA ARG A 612 -7.19 -4.73 5.82
C ARG A 612 -6.72 -5.21 7.19
N VAL A 613 -7.35 -4.74 8.27
CA VAL A 613 -6.91 -5.03 9.65
C VAL A 613 -7.80 -6.06 10.37
N VAL A 614 -8.77 -6.67 9.68
CA VAL A 614 -9.65 -7.72 10.26
C VAL A 614 -8.83 -8.82 10.94
N SER A 615 -7.75 -9.29 10.30
CA SER A 615 -6.88 -10.33 10.87
C SER A 615 -6.15 -9.90 12.16
N ASN A 616 -5.87 -8.59 12.33
CA ASN A 616 -5.31 -8.05 13.56
C ASN A 616 -6.35 -8.12 14.70
N PHE A 617 -7.60 -7.72 14.43
CA PHE A 617 -8.69 -7.83 15.41
C PHE A 617 -8.99 -9.28 15.79
N GLU A 618 -8.98 -10.20 14.83
CA GLU A 618 -9.09 -11.63 15.13
C GLU A 618 -7.96 -12.07 16.08
N ALA A 619 -6.71 -11.75 15.75
CA ALA A 619 -5.57 -12.15 16.59
C ALA A 619 -5.61 -11.54 18.01
N LEU A 620 -6.05 -10.29 18.14
CA LEU A 620 -6.28 -9.61 19.43
C LEU A 620 -7.33 -10.35 20.26
N ALA A 621 -8.41 -10.79 19.62
CA ALA A 621 -9.55 -11.41 20.28
C ALA A 621 -9.47 -12.93 20.42
N ARG A 622 -8.44 -13.62 19.91
CA ARG A 622 -8.36 -15.10 20.02
C ARG A 622 -8.30 -15.55 21.49
N PRO A 623 -8.94 -16.68 21.87
CA PRO A 623 -8.72 -17.29 23.18
C PRO A 623 -7.23 -17.58 23.44
N PRO A 624 -6.80 -17.64 24.71
CA PRO A 624 -5.42 -17.97 25.05
C PRO A 624 -4.99 -19.32 24.47
N SER A 625 -3.79 -19.39 23.91
CA SER A 625 -3.19 -20.61 23.38
C SER A 625 -1.65 -20.50 23.42
N LYS A 626 -0.94 -21.59 23.08
CA LYS A 626 0.53 -21.56 22.98
C LYS A 626 1.04 -20.45 22.03
N LYS A 627 0.32 -20.21 20.93
CA LYS A 627 0.66 -19.16 19.97
C LYS A 627 0.25 -17.78 20.48
N TYR A 628 -0.98 -17.67 20.97
CA TYR A 628 -1.56 -16.42 21.44
C TYR A 628 -1.69 -16.43 22.96
N ALA A 629 -0.60 -16.12 23.66
CA ALA A 629 -0.58 -16.05 25.12
C ALA A 629 -1.29 -14.78 25.64
N GLY A 630 -1.70 -14.79 26.90
CA GLY A 630 -2.44 -13.70 27.56
C GLY A 630 -3.93 -13.66 27.18
N ALA A 631 -4.73 -13.00 28.03
CA ALA A 631 -6.18 -12.86 27.83
C ALA A 631 -6.52 -12.07 26.54
N PRO A 632 -7.67 -12.33 25.88
CA PRO A 632 -8.04 -11.63 24.65
C PRO A 632 -8.40 -10.16 24.91
N PHE A 633 -8.23 -9.35 23.87
CA PHE A 633 -8.83 -8.01 23.77
C PHE A 633 -10.12 -8.09 22.96
N LEU A 634 -11.19 -7.49 23.46
CA LEU A 634 -12.43 -7.34 22.71
C LEU A 634 -12.67 -5.87 22.36
N PRO A 635 -13.10 -5.58 21.13
CA PRO A 635 -13.60 -4.26 20.77
C PRO A 635 -14.81 -3.86 21.63
N THR A 636 -14.79 -2.65 22.17
CA THR A 636 -15.86 -2.10 23.02
C THR A 636 -16.58 -0.94 22.34
N LEU A 637 -15.82 0.04 21.83
CA LEU A 637 -16.34 1.25 21.21
C LEU A 637 -15.65 1.52 19.88
N ALA A 638 -16.37 2.12 18.95
CA ALA A 638 -15.83 2.63 17.70
C ALA A 638 -16.32 4.06 17.48
N SER A 639 -15.54 4.87 16.76
CA SER A 639 -16.00 6.14 16.20
C SER A 639 -15.15 6.46 14.98
N CYS A 640 -15.67 7.33 14.13
CA CYS A 640 -15.05 7.73 12.89
C CYS A 640 -14.67 9.20 12.94
N VAL A 641 -13.58 9.56 12.29
CA VAL A 641 -13.21 10.96 12.03
C VAL A 641 -12.91 11.11 10.56
N ASP A 642 -13.59 12.05 9.91
CA ASP A 642 -13.37 12.32 8.50
C ASP A 642 -12.11 13.17 8.28
N LEU A 643 -10.98 12.51 8.04
CA LEU A 643 -9.74 13.18 7.64
C LEU A 643 -9.68 13.50 6.14
N PHE A 644 -10.57 12.90 5.33
CA PHE A 644 -10.44 12.92 3.89
C PHE A 644 -11.76 13.28 3.16
N PRO A 645 -12.31 14.50 3.35
CA PRO A 645 -13.42 15.01 2.55
C PRO A 645 -13.19 14.80 1.04
N HIS A 646 -14.28 14.57 0.30
CA HIS A 646 -14.28 14.28 -1.14
C HIS A 646 -13.64 12.94 -1.55
N THR A 647 -13.18 12.14 -0.59
CA THR A 647 -12.67 10.78 -0.85
C THR A 647 -13.43 9.75 -0.02
N PRO A 648 -13.42 8.45 -0.40
CA PRO A 648 -14.06 7.40 0.41
C PRO A 648 -13.40 7.13 1.78
N GLY A 649 -12.18 7.65 2.01
CA GLY A 649 -11.43 7.35 3.23
C GLY A 649 -12.05 7.96 4.49
N VAL A 650 -11.91 7.23 5.60
CA VAL A 650 -12.29 7.68 6.95
C VAL A 650 -11.33 7.02 7.96
N GLU A 651 -10.93 7.74 9.01
CA GLU A 651 -10.19 7.12 10.12
C GLU A 651 -11.18 6.57 11.13
N VAL A 652 -10.93 5.35 11.61
CA VAL A 652 -11.75 4.70 12.63
C VAL A 652 -10.92 4.45 13.88
N VAL A 653 -11.40 4.95 15.02
CA VAL A 653 -10.81 4.71 16.33
C VAL A 653 -11.61 3.61 17.02
N VAL A 654 -10.96 2.49 17.34
CA VAL A 654 -11.57 1.35 18.03
C VAL A 654 -10.92 1.17 19.40
N SER A 655 -11.72 1.26 20.46
CA SER A 655 -11.26 0.94 21.81
C SER A 655 -11.43 -0.56 22.04
N LEU A 656 -10.41 -1.19 22.59
CA LEU A 656 -10.44 -2.58 23.01
C LEU A 656 -10.09 -2.69 24.49
N LYS A 657 -10.81 -3.58 25.19
CA LYS A 657 -10.57 -3.89 26.60
C LYS A 657 -10.20 -5.36 26.74
N ARG A 658 -9.24 -5.63 27.61
CA ARG A 658 -8.91 -6.99 28.04
C ARG A 658 -9.92 -7.43 29.10
N PHE A 659 -10.59 -8.55 28.84
CA PHE A 659 -11.50 -9.14 29.81
C PHE A 659 -10.80 -10.30 30.53
N SER A 660 -10.84 -10.31 31.87
CA SER A 660 -10.31 -11.42 32.65
C SER A 660 -11.23 -12.63 32.50
N LEU A 661 -10.64 -13.81 32.23
CA LEU A 661 -11.38 -15.08 32.17
C LEU A 661 -11.91 -15.54 33.53
N LEU A 662 -11.43 -14.93 34.62
CA LEU A 662 -11.66 -15.31 36.03
C LEU A 662 -12.56 -14.32 36.78
N GLY A 663 -13.16 -13.32 36.11
CA GLY A 663 -13.80 -12.18 36.80
C GLY A 663 -15.26 -11.90 36.42
N CYS A 664 -16.00 -12.88 35.91
CA CYS A 664 -17.46 -12.78 35.85
C CYS A 664 -18.03 -13.44 37.11
N ASP A 665 -17.85 -12.79 38.26
CA ASP A 665 -18.47 -13.24 39.51
C ASP A 665 -19.91 -12.71 39.62
N HIS A 666 -20.75 -13.60 40.16
CA HIS A 666 -22.17 -13.50 40.53
C HIS A 666 -23.15 -13.81 39.38
N ASP A 667 -23.83 -14.96 39.34
CA ASP A 667 -24.42 -15.75 40.44
C ASP A 667 -24.29 -17.27 40.24
N ASN A 668 -24.24 -17.99 41.37
CA ASN A 668 -24.39 -19.45 41.56
C ASN A 668 -24.74 -20.27 40.29
N GLU A 669 -23.76 -20.97 39.73
CA GLU A 669 -23.78 -22.43 39.50
C GLU A 669 -22.46 -22.88 38.83
N GLN A 670 -21.59 -23.47 39.66
CA GLN A 670 -20.41 -24.31 39.37
C GLN A 670 -19.34 -23.82 38.35
N PRO A 671 -18.04 -23.94 38.70
CA PRO A 671 -16.96 -23.66 37.75
C PRO A 671 -16.96 -24.70 36.63
N LEU A 672 -17.26 -24.25 35.41
CA LEU A 672 -16.97 -25.01 34.19
C LEU A 672 -15.45 -25.14 34.07
N LYS A 673 -14.94 -26.33 34.40
CA LYS A 673 -13.58 -26.76 34.04
C LYS A 673 -13.39 -26.50 32.54
N ALA A 674 -12.42 -25.66 32.20
CA ALA A 674 -11.87 -25.65 30.86
C ALA A 674 -11.22 -27.02 30.61
N THR A 675 -11.91 -27.90 29.89
CA THR A 675 -11.30 -29.09 29.30
C THR A 675 -10.37 -28.62 28.18
N PHE A 676 -9.08 -28.88 28.38
CA PHE A 676 -7.98 -28.53 27.47
C PHE A 676 -8.02 -29.28 26.15
#